data_AF-A0A6L2K381-F1
#
_entry.id   AF-A0A6L2K381-F1
#
_cell.length_a   1.000
_cell.length_b   1.000
_cell.length_c   1.000
_cell.angle_alpha   90.00
_cell.angle_beta   90.00
_cell.angle_gamma   90.00
#
_symmetry.space_group_name_H-M   'P 1'
#
loop_
_entity.id
_entity.type
_entity.pdbx_description
1 polymer ?
#
loop_
_entity_poly.entity_id
_entity_poly.type
_entity_poly.pdbx_seq_one_letter_code
_entity_poly.pdbx_strand_id
1 'polypeptide(L)'
;MVQQALEHGDLFSRRCILVNGPVIVGAGPSGLAVGAGLRKQGVPFVILDRANCIASLWQNKTYDRLKLHLPKQFCQLPFFPFPPNFPEYPSKYQFIEYLESYAKKFEINPRFNESVQSAKYDETCGLWRVRTILNDSEVEYICRWLVVASGENAEKMVPNFEGLEDEFGGHVMHACDYRSGEAFEGKKVLVVGCGNSGMEVSLDLCHHNAFPSMVVRSSVHVLPREISGKSTFELASSLMKWLPVKIVDKILLILARCTIGNLENYGIKRPSMGPIELKNTHGKTPVLDIGALQKIKSRKIQIVPGIKKFSRGCVELVNGENLEIDSVILATGYCSNVPSWLKESDLFSKDGMPTASFPDGWKGESGLYAVGFTRRGLSGASFDAVRVSQDIAKVWNQETNSKTNHYVVISCDRRSGSESRPHMLNKENYIPWSSRLLRYAKSRPNRKLIHNSILNGPYVRKMIDEPGDANGDVNVTETFHLQTNDELSDKELKKIEAGDQAIQIILLGLPEDIYAAVDSCETAQEIWLRVQQMMKGSDIGIHEKKAKLFNEWERFTSNEGESIESYYHRFLKLMNDLKRNKHYPEKIVSNLKFLNNLQPEWSRHVTIVHQTKDLHTADYTHLYDFLKYNQKELDELKAERLAKIQDPLALMANSNNPYAFSAPDQDQSSLNQNYLQQPMTNPEDITDPTTVMNMALALMAKAFKLNYSTPTNNNQRISSNPRNRQIAQPGMNMGQDRQMQMVGGNGRNESRQYAWQNVGNPARYNDVIGNQVILNVVQNPRVQNVGNPNGLIGVQGNGNQNQIGNGNLVAARAEGNAAGQNGNQIRCYNCRGIGHYARNCTARPRRRDAAYLQTQLLIAHKEEA
;
A
#
# COMPACT_ATOMS: atom_id res chain seq x y z
N MET A 1 16.52 -53.05 29.99
CA MET A 1 15.86 -51.78 30.39
C MET A 1 15.55 -50.96 29.15
N VAL A 2 14.60 -51.40 28.32
CA VAL A 2 14.23 -50.74 27.05
C VAL A 2 12.71 -50.69 26.96
N GLN A 3 12.05 -50.00 27.91
CA GLN A 3 10.60 -49.74 27.84
C GLN A 3 10.10 -48.64 28.80
N GLN A 4 10.86 -47.55 29.01
CA GLN A 4 10.49 -46.51 29.99
C GLN A 4 10.99 -45.09 29.65
N ALA A 5 11.05 -44.75 28.36
CA ALA A 5 11.46 -43.43 27.88
C ALA A 5 10.67 -42.91 26.65
N LEU A 6 9.46 -43.43 26.43
CA LEU A 6 8.58 -43.03 25.31
C LEU A 6 7.18 -42.58 25.74
N GLU A 7 6.95 -42.42 27.05
CA GLU A 7 5.71 -41.86 27.60
C GLU A 7 6.04 -40.70 28.54
N HIS A 8 6.24 -39.51 27.96
CA HIS A 8 5.97 -38.18 28.53
C HIS A 8 6.58 -37.11 27.61
N GLY A 9 5.76 -36.38 26.85
CA GLY A 9 6.26 -35.24 26.06
C GLY A 9 5.37 -34.71 24.94
N ASP A 10 4.41 -35.48 24.41
CA ASP A 10 3.53 -35.00 23.34
C ASP A 10 2.32 -34.22 23.90
N LEU A 11 2.62 -33.05 24.49
CA LEU A 11 1.62 -32.06 24.91
C LEU A 11 1.73 -30.82 24.00
N PHE A 12 0.73 -30.65 23.14
CA PHE A 12 0.55 -29.50 22.23
C PHE A 12 1.65 -29.31 21.17
N SER A 13 1.67 -30.21 20.17
CA SER A 13 2.18 -29.88 18.84
C SER A 13 1.41 -28.69 18.25
N ARG A 14 1.97 -27.48 18.40
CA ARG A 14 1.35 -26.21 17.98
C ARG A 14 1.07 -26.22 16.47
N ARG A 15 -0.21 -26.14 16.10
CA ARG A 15 -0.60 -26.12 14.69
C ARG A 15 -0.26 -24.77 14.07
N CYS A 16 0.77 -24.74 13.24
CA CYS A 16 1.16 -23.56 12.48
C CYS A 16 0.45 -23.51 11.11
N ILE A 17 -0.08 -22.35 10.73
CA ILE A 17 -0.82 -22.11 9.47
C ILE A 17 -0.24 -20.88 8.77
N LEU A 18 0.45 -21.09 7.64
CA LEU A 18 0.87 -19.99 6.77
C LEU A 18 -0.31 -19.46 5.94
N VAL A 19 -0.61 -18.17 6.06
CA VAL A 19 -1.65 -17.48 5.30
C VAL A 19 -1.00 -16.60 4.24
N ASN A 20 -1.28 -16.88 2.97
CA ASN A 20 -0.72 -16.14 1.83
C ASN A 20 -1.20 -14.68 1.76
N GLY A 21 -2.39 -14.38 2.30
CA GLY A 21 -2.96 -13.04 2.37
C GLY A 21 -3.09 -12.51 3.80
N PRO A 22 -3.91 -11.47 4.04
CA PRO A 22 -4.10 -10.94 5.39
C PRO A 22 -4.85 -11.89 6.32
N VAL A 23 -4.49 -11.84 7.60
CA VAL A 23 -5.34 -12.27 8.71
C VAL A 23 -6.12 -11.05 9.21
N ILE A 24 -7.44 -11.18 9.27
CA ILE A 24 -8.37 -10.14 9.71
C ILE A 24 -8.94 -10.57 11.07
N VAL A 25 -8.75 -9.74 12.09
CA VAL A 25 -9.22 -10.02 13.45
C VAL A 25 -10.56 -9.33 13.68
N GLY A 26 -11.64 -10.11 13.71
CA GLY A 26 -13.03 -9.66 13.91
C GLY A 26 -13.92 -9.83 12.67
N ALA A 27 -15.04 -10.53 12.81
CA ALA A 27 -16.11 -10.72 11.83
C ALA A 27 -17.28 -9.74 12.03
N GLY A 28 -17.01 -8.57 12.63
CA GLY A 28 -17.92 -7.44 12.65
C GLY A 28 -18.02 -6.73 11.29
N PRO A 29 -18.85 -5.68 11.17
CA PRO A 29 -19.03 -4.92 9.93
C PRO A 29 -17.72 -4.44 9.29
N SER A 30 -16.73 -4.05 10.10
CA SER A 30 -15.37 -3.70 9.65
C SER A 30 -14.67 -4.83 8.91
N GLY A 31 -14.61 -6.03 9.50
CA GLY A 31 -13.91 -7.17 8.92
C GLY A 31 -14.63 -7.74 7.69
N LEU A 32 -15.97 -7.74 7.70
CA LEU A 32 -16.78 -8.08 6.53
C LEU A 32 -16.52 -7.10 5.37
N ALA A 33 -16.46 -5.79 5.63
CA ALA A 33 -16.16 -4.80 4.61
C ALA A 33 -14.76 -4.99 3.99
N VAL A 34 -13.75 -5.32 4.80
CA VAL A 34 -12.39 -5.64 4.30
C VAL A 34 -12.42 -6.92 3.46
N GLY A 35 -13.06 -7.99 3.95
CA GLY A 35 -13.19 -9.25 3.24
C GLY A 35 -13.87 -9.09 1.87
N ALA A 36 -14.92 -8.27 1.77
CA ALA A 36 -15.57 -7.96 0.50
C ALA A 36 -14.65 -7.19 -0.46
N GLY A 37 -13.91 -6.21 0.05
CA GLY A 37 -12.92 -5.46 -0.73
C GLY A 37 -11.84 -6.37 -1.31
N LEU A 38 -11.27 -7.25 -0.46
CA LEU A 38 -10.25 -8.21 -0.87
C LEU A 38 -10.79 -9.26 -1.84
N ARG A 39 -12.00 -9.79 -1.60
CA ARG A 39 -12.66 -10.74 -2.52
C ARG A 39 -12.84 -10.13 -3.91
N LYS A 40 -13.31 -8.89 -4.00
CA LYS A 40 -13.45 -8.16 -5.28
C LYS A 40 -12.12 -7.93 -6.01
N GLN A 41 -11.00 -7.95 -5.30
CA GLN A 41 -9.65 -7.80 -5.83
C GLN A 41 -8.94 -9.15 -6.07
N GLY A 42 -9.60 -10.29 -5.83
CA GLY A 42 -8.99 -11.61 -5.97
C GLY A 42 -7.92 -11.95 -4.94
N VAL A 43 -7.83 -11.20 -3.84
CA VAL A 43 -6.85 -11.44 -2.77
C VAL A 43 -7.41 -12.49 -1.80
N PRO A 44 -6.69 -13.59 -1.50
CA PRO A 44 -7.09 -14.55 -0.47
C PRO A 44 -6.95 -13.92 0.92
N PHE A 45 -7.76 -14.34 1.90
CA PHE A 45 -7.69 -13.85 3.28
C PHE A 45 -8.27 -14.86 4.27
N VAL A 46 -7.99 -14.67 5.56
CA VAL A 46 -8.64 -15.38 6.66
C VAL A 46 -9.26 -14.34 7.61
N ILE A 47 -10.51 -14.55 8.03
CA ILE A 47 -11.12 -13.78 9.12
C ILE A 47 -11.24 -14.69 10.33
N LEU A 48 -10.83 -14.20 11.50
CA LEU A 48 -10.91 -14.89 12.79
C LEU A 48 -11.87 -14.12 13.72
N ASP A 49 -12.82 -14.79 14.35
CA ASP A 49 -13.66 -14.21 15.42
C ASP A 49 -13.81 -15.17 16.61
N ARG A 50 -13.80 -14.59 17.81
CA ARG A 50 -13.99 -15.30 19.08
C ARG A 50 -15.42 -15.80 19.27
N ALA A 51 -16.41 -15.20 18.60
CA ALA A 51 -17.81 -15.58 18.68
C ALA A 51 -18.16 -16.69 17.69
N ASN A 52 -19.35 -17.28 17.86
CA ASN A 52 -19.92 -18.32 16.99
C ASN A 52 -20.63 -17.78 15.73
N CYS A 53 -20.67 -16.45 15.52
CA CYS A 53 -21.45 -15.81 14.46
C CYS A 53 -20.85 -14.48 13.98
N ILE A 54 -21.24 -14.02 12.79
CA ILE A 54 -20.87 -12.69 12.28
C ILE A 54 -21.53 -11.59 13.12
N ALA A 55 -20.87 -10.43 13.22
CA ALA A 55 -21.40 -9.25 13.88
C ALA A 55 -22.02 -9.55 15.26
N SER A 56 -21.35 -10.40 16.05
CA SER A 56 -21.81 -10.91 17.36
C SER A 56 -22.22 -9.83 18.36
N LEU A 57 -21.70 -8.60 18.24
CA LEU A 57 -22.19 -7.45 19.01
C LEU A 57 -23.67 -7.17 18.73
N TRP A 58 -24.09 -7.19 17.45
CA TRP A 58 -25.47 -6.99 17.06
C TRP A 58 -26.32 -8.19 17.42
N GLN A 59 -25.91 -9.42 17.08
CA GLN A 59 -26.71 -10.61 17.39
C GLN A 59 -26.88 -10.81 18.90
N ASN A 60 -25.77 -10.80 19.65
CA ASN A 60 -25.69 -11.32 21.01
C ASN A 60 -25.44 -10.26 22.11
N LYS A 61 -25.22 -8.97 21.77
CA LYS A 61 -24.90 -7.91 22.75
C LYS A 61 -25.67 -6.60 22.53
N THR A 62 -26.83 -6.65 21.87
CA THR A 62 -27.77 -5.52 21.78
C THR A 62 -29.20 -5.95 22.14
N TYR A 63 -29.97 -5.00 22.65
CA TYR A 63 -31.38 -5.12 23.00
C TYR A 63 -32.29 -5.17 21.76
N ASP A 64 -33.48 -5.73 21.93
CA ASP A 64 -34.28 -6.23 20.80
C ASP A 64 -35.06 -5.13 20.08
N ARG A 65 -35.42 -4.05 20.79
CA ARG A 65 -36.05 -2.85 20.21
C ARG A 65 -35.17 -2.06 19.25
N LEU A 66 -33.85 -2.33 19.23
CA LEU A 66 -32.86 -1.46 18.58
C LEU A 66 -33.20 -1.23 17.11
N LYS A 67 -33.20 0.04 16.72
CA LYS A 67 -33.18 0.47 15.30
C LYS A 67 -31.94 1.30 15.06
N LEU A 68 -31.46 1.32 13.83
CA LEU A 68 -30.37 2.23 13.44
C LEU A 68 -30.82 3.67 13.74
N HIS A 69 -29.96 4.46 14.40
CA HIS A 69 -30.27 5.87 14.70
C HIS A 69 -30.14 6.78 13.47
N LEU A 70 -29.60 6.25 12.37
CA LEU A 70 -29.41 6.94 11.10
C LEU A 70 -30.20 6.30 9.96
N PRO A 71 -30.43 7.08 8.89
CA PRO A 71 -30.85 6.54 7.61
C PRO A 71 -29.93 5.45 7.05
N LYS A 72 -30.54 4.41 6.44
CA LYS A 72 -29.87 3.22 5.90
C LYS A 72 -28.72 3.54 4.93
N GLN A 73 -28.86 4.57 4.09
CA GLN A 73 -27.85 5.03 3.14
C GLN A 73 -26.51 5.44 3.78
N PHE A 74 -26.51 5.82 5.07
CA PHE A 74 -25.29 6.14 5.82
C PHE A 74 -24.71 4.97 6.62
N CYS A 75 -25.44 3.85 6.69
CA CYS A 75 -25.06 2.63 7.39
C CYS A 75 -24.62 1.49 6.47
N GLN A 76 -24.71 1.68 5.14
CA GLN A 76 -24.37 0.63 4.18
C GLN A 76 -22.86 0.37 4.13
N LEU A 77 -22.49 -0.90 4.03
CA LEU A 77 -21.13 -1.35 3.79
C LEU A 77 -20.76 -1.21 2.30
N PRO A 78 -19.46 -1.15 1.94
CA PRO A 78 -19.07 -0.85 0.57
C PRO A 78 -19.52 -1.94 -0.39
N PHE A 79 -19.83 -1.54 -1.62
CA PHE A 79 -20.20 -2.40 -2.75
C PHE A 79 -21.56 -3.12 -2.69
N PHE A 80 -22.35 -2.99 -1.60
CA PHE A 80 -23.67 -3.62 -1.51
C PHE A 80 -24.64 -2.72 -0.72
N PRO A 81 -25.60 -2.03 -1.37
CA PRO A 81 -26.57 -1.18 -0.70
C PRO A 81 -27.59 -1.99 0.09
N PHE A 82 -28.31 -1.34 1.01
CA PHE A 82 -29.46 -1.96 1.65
C PHE A 82 -30.58 -2.27 0.64
N PRO A 83 -31.42 -3.29 0.90
CA PRO A 83 -32.63 -3.54 0.13
C PRO A 83 -33.54 -2.29 0.06
N PRO A 84 -34.19 -2.03 -1.10
CA PRO A 84 -35.04 -0.85 -1.27
C PRO A 84 -36.26 -0.86 -0.35
N ASN A 85 -36.81 -2.04 -0.07
CA ASN A 85 -37.97 -2.28 0.80
C ASN A 85 -37.69 -2.10 2.30
N PHE A 86 -36.43 -2.00 2.74
CA PHE A 86 -36.13 -1.71 4.15
C PHE A 86 -36.56 -0.28 4.52
N PRO A 87 -37.04 -0.03 5.75
CA PRO A 87 -37.38 1.31 6.20
C PRO A 87 -36.14 2.20 6.27
N GLU A 88 -36.34 3.52 6.33
CA GLU A 88 -35.24 4.49 6.45
C GLU A 88 -34.34 4.18 7.66
N TYR A 89 -34.93 3.73 8.77
CA TYR A 89 -34.25 3.29 9.99
C TYR A 89 -34.48 1.78 10.23
N PRO A 90 -33.63 0.89 9.66
CA PRO A 90 -33.72 -0.56 9.84
C PRO A 90 -33.71 -0.99 11.31
N SER A 91 -34.41 -2.09 11.63
CA SER A 91 -34.26 -2.77 12.92
C SER A 91 -32.92 -3.50 13.05
N LYS A 92 -32.54 -3.87 14.27
CA LYS A 92 -31.46 -4.81 14.57
C LYS A 92 -31.52 -6.06 13.68
N TYR A 93 -32.68 -6.69 13.60
CA TYR A 93 -32.89 -7.92 12.80
C TYR A 93 -32.68 -7.68 11.30
N GLN A 94 -33.23 -6.60 10.75
CA GLN A 94 -33.00 -6.21 9.35
C GLN A 94 -31.52 -5.88 9.08
N PHE A 95 -30.83 -5.24 10.03
CA PHE A 95 -29.40 -4.98 9.89
C PHE A 95 -28.57 -6.27 9.93
N ILE A 96 -28.94 -7.26 10.75
CA ILE A 96 -28.31 -8.58 10.76
C ILE A 96 -28.56 -9.32 9.43
N GLU A 97 -29.81 -9.37 8.95
CA GLU A 97 -30.19 -9.95 7.64
C GLU A 97 -29.39 -9.34 6.49
N TYR A 98 -29.18 -8.01 6.52
CA TYR A 98 -28.33 -7.31 5.57
C TYR A 98 -26.85 -7.75 5.66
N LEU A 99 -26.29 -7.90 6.87
CA LEU A 99 -24.89 -8.35 7.04
C LEU A 99 -24.70 -9.83 6.64
N GLU A 100 -25.69 -10.69 6.87
CA GLU A 100 -25.67 -12.08 6.43
C GLU A 100 -25.77 -12.17 4.90
N SER A 101 -26.66 -11.37 4.30
CA SER A 101 -26.75 -11.20 2.85
C SER A 101 -25.46 -10.65 2.24
N TYR A 102 -24.79 -9.72 2.93
CA TYR A 102 -23.50 -9.15 2.55
C TYR A 102 -22.39 -10.22 2.57
N ALA A 103 -22.26 -10.96 3.67
CA ALA A 103 -21.28 -12.04 3.80
C ALA A 103 -21.48 -13.12 2.73
N LYS A 104 -22.74 -13.53 2.49
CA LYS A 104 -23.11 -14.47 1.42
C LYS A 104 -22.79 -13.92 0.02
N LYS A 105 -23.07 -12.63 -0.24
CA LYS A 105 -22.83 -11.98 -1.55
C LYS A 105 -21.35 -11.91 -1.94
N PHE A 106 -20.45 -11.86 -0.97
CA PHE A 106 -18.99 -11.80 -1.16
C PHE A 106 -18.25 -13.08 -0.74
N GLU A 107 -18.98 -14.19 -0.52
CA GLU A 107 -18.43 -15.49 -0.15
C GLU A 107 -17.46 -15.39 1.04
N ILE A 108 -17.83 -14.61 2.06
CA ILE A 108 -17.03 -14.37 3.25
C ILE A 108 -17.37 -15.43 4.30
N ASN A 109 -16.40 -16.30 4.58
CA ASN A 109 -16.53 -17.38 5.55
C ASN A 109 -15.51 -17.19 6.68
N PRO A 110 -15.86 -16.48 7.78
CA PRO A 110 -14.99 -16.35 8.94
C PRO A 110 -14.81 -17.68 9.67
N ARG A 111 -13.68 -17.82 10.37
CA ARG A 111 -13.48 -18.85 11.38
C ARG A 111 -14.02 -18.34 12.70
N PHE A 112 -14.94 -19.11 13.28
CA PHE A 112 -15.67 -18.78 14.50
C PHE A 112 -15.15 -19.60 15.68
N ASN A 113 -15.42 -19.13 16.90
CA ASN A 113 -14.92 -19.70 18.15
C ASN A 113 -13.38 -19.76 18.22
N GLU A 114 -12.69 -18.87 17.51
CA GLU A 114 -11.23 -18.84 17.37
C GLU A 114 -10.71 -17.50 17.89
N SER A 115 -10.44 -17.43 19.20
CA SER A 115 -10.07 -16.19 19.86
C SER A 115 -8.57 -15.90 19.71
N VAL A 116 -8.24 -14.77 19.08
CA VAL A 116 -6.87 -14.24 19.03
C VAL A 116 -6.42 -13.85 20.45
N GLN A 117 -5.39 -14.52 20.95
CA GLN A 117 -4.80 -14.27 22.27
C GLN A 117 -3.60 -13.33 22.20
N SER A 118 -2.80 -13.43 21.13
CA SER A 118 -1.74 -12.45 20.88
C SER A 118 -1.38 -12.33 19.41
N ALA A 119 -1.09 -11.12 18.96
CA ALA A 119 -0.43 -10.88 17.68
C ALA A 119 0.88 -10.12 17.92
N LYS A 120 1.99 -10.62 17.35
CA LYS A 120 3.31 -9.98 17.40
C LYS A 120 3.98 -10.05 16.02
N TYR A 121 4.67 -8.98 15.64
CA TYR A 121 5.53 -8.99 14.46
C TYR A 121 6.88 -9.64 14.79
N ASP A 122 7.33 -10.55 13.94
CA ASP A 122 8.62 -11.21 14.03
C ASP A 122 9.57 -10.57 13.01
N GLU A 123 10.44 -9.67 13.49
CA GLU A 123 11.39 -8.95 12.66
C GLU A 123 12.38 -9.87 11.92
N THR A 124 12.64 -11.08 12.44
CA THR A 124 13.63 -11.99 11.86
C THR A 124 13.15 -12.59 10.54
N CYS A 125 11.85 -12.94 10.45
CA CYS A 125 11.23 -13.44 9.23
C CYS A 125 10.44 -12.36 8.47
N GLY A 126 10.14 -11.22 9.09
CA GLY A 126 9.36 -10.13 8.50
C GLY A 126 7.87 -10.45 8.35
N LEU A 127 7.30 -11.20 9.30
CA LEU A 127 5.92 -11.69 9.28
C LEU A 127 5.24 -11.53 10.64
N TRP A 128 3.91 -11.43 10.65
CA TRP A 128 3.09 -11.48 11.85
C TRP A 128 2.85 -12.91 12.30
N ARG A 129 3.03 -13.17 13.59
CA ARG A 129 2.58 -14.38 14.29
C ARG A 129 1.34 -14.04 15.11
N VAL A 130 0.22 -14.67 14.77
CA VAL A 130 -1.08 -14.49 15.43
C VAL A 130 -1.47 -15.79 16.11
N ARG A 131 -1.34 -15.84 17.43
CA ARG A 131 -1.71 -16.99 18.26
C ARG A 131 -3.18 -16.91 18.65
N THR A 132 -3.86 -18.04 18.52
CA THR A 132 -5.29 -18.23 18.76
C THR A 132 -5.52 -19.46 19.62
N ILE A 133 -6.69 -19.51 20.26
CA ILE A 133 -7.21 -20.74 20.88
C ILE A 133 -8.48 -21.14 20.13
N LEU A 134 -8.53 -22.40 19.70
CA LEU A 134 -9.68 -23.07 19.08
C LEU A 134 -9.88 -24.41 19.78
N ASN A 135 -11.03 -24.62 20.43
CA ASN A 135 -11.34 -25.83 21.20
C ASN A 135 -10.17 -26.24 22.13
N ASP A 136 -9.71 -25.29 22.96
CA ASP A 136 -8.59 -25.41 23.91
C ASP A 136 -7.22 -25.81 23.29
N SER A 137 -7.11 -25.81 21.96
CA SER A 137 -5.88 -26.05 21.21
C SER A 137 -5.26 -24.74 20.72
N GLU A 138 -3.95 -24.57 20.92
CA GLU A 138 -3.21 -23.42 20.36
C GLU A 138 -2.99 -23.58 18.84
N VAL A 139 -3.40 -22.58 18.07
CA VAL A 139 -3.11 -22.45 16.63
C VAL A 139 -2.38 -21.13 16.36
N GLU A 140 -1.25 -21.18 15.64
CA GLU A 140 -0.48 -20.01 15.23
C GLU A 140 -0.67 -19.75 13.72
N TYR A 141 -1.16 -18.57 13.38
CA TYR A 141 -1.20 -18.08 12.01
C TYR A 141 0.02 -17.22 11.72
N ILE A 142 0.75 -17.56 10.66
CA ILE A 142 1.84 -16.74 10.12
C ILE A 142 1.33 -16.02 8.88
N CYS A 143 1.40 -14.69 8.84
CA CYS A 143 0.91 -13.90 7.72
C CYS A 143 1.74 -12.64 7.50
N ARG A 144 1.66 -12.04 6.32
CA ARG A 144 2.36 -10.78 6.02
C ARG A 144 1.59 -9.54 6.46
N TRP A 145 0.27 -9.61 6.42
CA TRP A 145 -0.61 -8.47 6.69
C TRP A 145 -1.56 -8.82 7.83
N LEU A 146 -1.65 -7.93 8.81
CA LEU A 146 -2.56 -8.07 9.94
C LEU A 146 -3.57 -6.92 9.90
N VAL A 147 -4.85 -7.24 9.80
CA VAL A 147 -5.93 -6.25 9.80
C VAL A 147 -6.68 -6.34 11.12
N VAL A 148 -6.55 -5.29 11.93
CA VAL A 148 -7.26 -5.13 13.19
C VAL A 148 -8.67 -4.59 12.90
N ALA A 149 -9.69 -5.43 13.10
CA ALA A 149 -11.09 -5.12 12.83
C ALA A 149 -12.02 -5.44 14.02
N SER A 150 -11.46 -5.61 15.23
CA SER A 150 -12.19 -5.95 16.47
C SER A 150 -13.09 -4.82 16.99
N GLY A 151 -12.84 -3.58 16.54
CA GLY A 151 -13.67 -2.41 16.79
C GLY A 151 -13.39 -1.67 18.10
N GLU A 152 -13.77 -0.39 18.13
CA GLU A 152 -13.53 0.54 19.25
C GLU A 152 -14.40 0.27 20.50
N ASN A 153 -15.39 -0.64 20.40
CA ASN A 153 -16.39 -0.95 21.44
C ASN A 153 -16.45 -2.46 21.76
N ALA A 154 -15.29 -3.10 21.86
CA ALA A 154 -15.18 -4.56 22.00
C ALA A 154 -15.53 -5.10 23.40
N GLU A 155 -15.26 -4.34 24.47
CA GLU A 155 -15.50 -4.75 25.87
C GLU A 155 -16.38 -3.75 26.62
N LYS A 156 -17.19 -4.25 27.57
CA LYS A 156 -18.03 -3.40 28.44
C LYS A 156 -17.18 -2.63 29.45
N MET A 157 -17.46 -1.35 29.64
CA MET A 157 -16.84 -0.53 30.68
C MET A 157 -17.72 -0.53 31.93
N VAL A 158 -17.36 -1.38 32.90
CA VAL A 158 -17.98 -1.40 34.24
C VAL A 158 -17.13 -0.51 35.17
N PRO A 159 -17.66 0.63 35.68
CA PRO A 159 -16.98 1.42 36.70
C PRO A 159 -17.13 0.75 38.07
N ASN A 160 -16.11 0.86 38.92
CA ASN A 160 -16.25 0.53 40.33
C ASN A 160 -17.07 1.63 41.04
N PHE A 161 -18.00 1.23 41.90
CA PHE A 161 -18.80 2.09 42.75
C PHE A 161 -18.83 1.51 44.17
N GLU A 162 -18.59 2.35 45.18
CA GLU A 162 -18.65 1.98 46.59
C GLU A 162 -20.00 1.30 46.91
N GLY A 163 -19.95 0.12 47.54
CA GLY A 163 -21.12 -0.67 47.95
C GLY A 163 -21.87 -1.41 46.83
N LEU A 164 -21.52 -1.27 45.55
CA LEU A 164 -22.31 -1.87 44.46
C LEU A 164 -22.21 -3.40 44.40
N GLU A 165 -21.03 -3.95 44.64
CA GLU A 165 -20.81 -5.41 44.61
C GLU A 165 -21.12 -6.04 45.98
N ASP A 166 -20.72 -5.41 47.08
CA ASP A 166 -20.78 -5.99 48.43
C ASP A 166 -22.07 -5.70 49.22
N GLU A 167 -22.69 -4.52 49.05
CA GLU A 167 -23.80 -4.06 49.90
C GLU A 167 -25.16 -4.00 49.19
N PHE A 168 -25.18 -3.66 47.90
CA PHE A 168 -26.41 -3.31 47.19
C PHE A 168 -27.46 -4.43 47.22
N GLY A 169 -27.05 -5.67 46.96
CA GLY A 169 -27.91 -6.87 46.99
C GLY A 169 -28.98 -6.96 45.90
N GLY A 170 -29.23 -5.89 45.14
CA GLY A 170 -30.12 -5.88 43.98
C GLY A 170 -29.45 -6.33 42.69
N HIS A 171 -30.22 -6.47 41.61
CA HIS A 171 -29.73 -7.01 40.35
C HIS A 171 -28.98 -5.94 39.52
N VAL A 172 -27.72 -6.21 39.16
CA VAL A 172 -26.84 -5.31 38.40
C VAL A 172 -26.49 -5.93 37.04
N MET A 173 -26.65 -5.19 35.95
CA MET A 173 -26.21 -5.61 34.61
C MET A 173 -25.66 -4.45 33.78
N HIS A 174 -24.91 -4.77 32.72
CA HIS A 174 -24.47 -3.79 31.71
C HIS A 174 -25.42 -3.78 30.51
N ALA A 175 -25.52 -2.66 29.80
CA ALA A 175 -26.43 -2.48 28.66
C ALA A 175 -26.20 -3.45 27.47
N CYS A 176 -25.09 -4.20 27.43
CA CYS A 176 -24.84 -5.27 26.46
C CYS A 176 -25.60 -6.57 26.78
N ASP A 177 -25.88 -6.79 28.06
CA ASP A 177 -26.52 -7.99 28.60
C ASP A 177 -28.04 -7.77 28.77
N TYR A 178 -28.51 -6.51 28.63
CA TYR A 178 -29.92 -6.14 28.52
C TYR A 178 -30.57 -6.59 27.20
N ARG A 179 -31.89 -6.86 27.23
CA ARG A 179 -32.69 -7.33 26.08
C ARG A 179 -33.99 -6.57 25.89
N SER A 180 -34.82 -6.58 26.93
CA SER A 180 -36.15 -5.98 26.98
C SER A 180 -36.43 -5.44 28.38
N GLY A 181 -37.28 -4.41 28.49
CA GLY A 181 -37.79 -3.88 29.75
C GLY A 181 -38.77 -4.78 30.49
N GLU A 182 -39.30 -5.82 29.84
CA GLU A 182 -40.31 -6.75 30.39
C GLU A 182 -39.92 -7.35 31.75
N ALA A 183 -38.65 -7.78 31.91
CA ALA A 183 -38.14 -8.34 33.18
C ALA A 183 -38.07 -7.31 34.35
N PHE A 184 -38.41 -6.06 34.09
CA PHE A 184 -38.37 -4.94 35.03
C PHE A 184 -39.73 -4.28 35.29
N GLU A 185 -40.84 -4.88 34.83
CA GLU A 185 -42.18 -4.36 35.11
C GLU A 185 -42.39 -4.10 36.61
N GLY A 186 -42.89 -2.91 36.94
CA GLY A 186 -43.11 -2.44 38.31
C GLY A 186 -41.85 -2.06 39.11
N LYS A 187 -40.64 -2.33 38.60
CA LYS A 187 -39.38 -2.09 39.34
C LYS A 187 -38.86 -0.66 39.21
N LYS A 188 -38.23 -0.17 40.28
CA LYS A 188 -37.39 1.04 40.30
C LYS A 188 -36.01 0.70 39.74
N VAL A 189 -35.63 1.26 38.59
CA VAL A 189 -34.41 0.89 37.88
C VAL A 189 -33.47 2.08 37.72
N LEU A 190 -32.26 2.00 38.26
CA LEU A 190 -31.22 3.01 38.06
C LEU A 190 -30.48 2.77 36.74
N VAL A 191 -30.63 3.65 35.75
CA VAL A 191 -29.89 3.60 34.48
C VAL A 191 -28.68 4.52 34.56
N VAL A 192 -27.48 3.95 34.59
CA VAL A 192 -26.25 4.71 34.82
C VAL A 192 -25.66 5.19 33.49
N GLY A 193 -25.98 6.43 33.11
CA GLY A 193 -25.41 7.12 31.97
C GLY A 193 -26.43 7.60 30.95
N CYS A 194 -26.19 8.80 30.38
CA CYS A 194 -27.08 9.48 29.42
C CYS A 194 -26.62 9.36 27.96
N GLY A 195 -25.95 8.26 27.59
CA GLY A 195 -25.62 7.96 26.20
C GLY A 195 -26.83 7.47 25.40
N ASN A 196 -26.66 7.21 24.10
CA ASN A 196 -27.74 6.65 23.26
C ASN A 196 -28.35 5.39 23.90
N SER A 197 -27.51 4.44 24.35
CA SER A 197 -27.98 3.24 25.05
C SER A 197 -28.76 3.52 26.33
N GLY A 198 -28.35 4.51 27.14
CA GLY A 198 -29.05 4.83 28.39
C GLY A 198 -30.43 5.43 28.17
N MET A 199 -30.53 6.36 27.21
CA MET A 199 -31.80 6.96 26.78
C MET A 199 -32.75 5.92 26.16
N GLU A 200 -32.21 5.04 25.32
CA GLU A 200 -32.94 3.96 24.64
C GLU A 200 -33.44 2.88 25.61
N VAL A 201 -32.64 2.48 26.60
CA VAL A 201 -33.02 1.54 27.68
C VAL A 201 -34.03 2.18 28.62
N SER A 202 -33.84 3.43 29.04
CA SER A 202 -34.81 4.13 29.90
C SER A 202 -36.17 4.30 29.23
N LEU A 203 -36.19 4.53 27.91
CA LEU A 203 -37.44 4.55 27.14
C LEU A 203 -38.14 3.19 27.10
N ASP A 204 -37.38 2.10 26.96
CA ASP A 204 -37.91 0.75 26.91
C ASP A 204 -38.48 0.27 28.25
N LEU A 205 -37.74 0.52 29.33
CA LEU A 205 -38.20 0.34 30.71
C LEU A 205 -39.53 1.07 30.95
N CYS A 206 -39.60 2.35 30.53
CA CYS A 206 -40.82 3.15 30.65
C CYS A 206 -41.99 2.66 29.77
N HIS A 207 -41.73 1.86 28.72
CA HIS A 207 -42.77 1.21 27.92
C HIS A 207 -43.26 -0.11 28.51
N HIS A 208 -42.43 -0.78 29.32
CA HIS A 208 -42.77 -2.00 30.06
C HIS A 208 -43.10 -1.71 31.54
N ASN A 209 -43.73 -0.56 31.82
CA ASN A 209 -44.21 -0.17 33.15
C ASN A 209 -43.15 -0.19 34.29
N ALA A 210 -41.86 -0.12 33.97
CA ALA A 210 -40.81 0.10 34.96
C ALA A 210 -40.65 1.60 35.28
N PHE A 211 -39.99 1.91 36.40
CA PHE A 211 -39.73 3.26 36.90
C PHE A 211 -38.23 3.62 36.80
N PRO A 212 -37.76 4.08 35.62
CA PRO A 212 -36.35 4.39 35.40
C PRO A 212 -35.92 5.75 35.99
N SER A 213 -34.83 5.73 36.76
CA SER A 213 -34.06 6.90 37.16
C SER A 213 -32.72 6.91 36.43
N MET A 214 -32.46 7.91 35.58
CA MET A 214 -31.27 7.99 34.74
C MET A 214 -30.22 8.95 35.32
N VAL A 215 -29.01 8.43 35.57
CA VAL A 215 -27.88 9.16 36.14
C VAL A 215 -27.21 10.04 35.07
N VAL A 216 -27.20 11.36 35.29
CA VAL A 216 -26.61 12.35 34.38
C VAL A 216 -25.56 13.19 35.11
N ARG A 217 -24.34 12.66 35.21
CA ARG A 217 -23.20 13.34 35.88
C ARG A 217 -22.60 14.49 35.07
N SER A 218 -22.61 14.39 33.75
CA SER A 218 -21.84 15.26 32.85
C SER A 218 -22.72 15.80 31.72
N SER A 219 -22.31 16.92 31.13
CA SER A 219 -23.06 17.54 30.05
C SER A 219 -23.10 16.67 28.79
N VAL A 220 -24.24 16.66 28.12
CA VAL A 220 -24.50 15.88 26.90
C VAL A 220 -25.36 16.67 25.92
N HIS A 221 -25.03 16.59 24.63
CA HIS A 221 -25.92 17.10 23.58
C HIS A 221 -26.99 16.06 23.28
N VAL A 222 -28.25 16.43 23.48
CA VAL A 222 -29.41 15.70 22.97
C VAL A 222 -29.97 16.52 21.81
N LEU A 223 -30.14 15.88 20.66
CA LEU A 223 -30.74 16.44 19.44
C LEU A 223 -31.94 15.55 19.06
N PRO A 224 -32.98 16.07 18.41
CA PRO A 224 -34.00 15.20 17.80
C PRO A 224 -33.36 14.33 16.70
N ARG A 225 -33.88 13.11 16.46
CA ARG A 225 -33.42 12.29 15.32
C ARG A 225 -33.69 12.95 13.96
N GLU A 226 -34.81 13.67 13.86
CA GLU A 226 -35.29 14.33 12.67
C GLU A 226 -35.71 15.78 12.96
N ILE A 227 -35.45 16.68 12.01
CA ILE A 227 -35.86 18.08 12.02
C ILE A 227 -36.62 18.32 10.71
N SER A 228 -37.90 18.72 10.82
CA SER A 228 -38.78 18.99 9.67
C SER A 228 -38.84 17.85 8.63
N GLY A 229 -38.93 16.60 9.11
CA GLY A 229 -39.04 15.41 8.26
C GLY A 229 -37.74 14.95 7.59
N LYS A 230 -36.59 15.60 7.87
CA LYS A 230 -35.26 15.14 7.45
C LYS A 230 -34.45 14.68 8.64
N SER A 231 -33.56 13.72 8.47
CA SER A 231 -32.66 13.33 9.56
C SER A 231 -31.77 14.51 9.96
N THR A 232 -31.61 14.75 11.26
CA THR A 232 -30.67 15.73 11.81
C THR A 232 -29.24 15.50 11.30
N PHE A 233 -28.87 14.24 11.05
CA PHE A 233 -27.58 13.91 10.47
C PHE A 233 -27.48 14.23 8.97
N GLU A 234 -28.52 13.95 8.19
CA GLU A 234 -28.57 14.33 6.77
C GLU A 234 -28.47 15.86 6.61
N LEU A 235 -29.22 16.60 7.43
CA LEU A 235 -29.17 18.06 7.51
C LEU A 235 -27.75 18.54 7.85
N ALA A 236 -27.15 18.00 8.91
CA ALA A 236 -25.78 18.32 9.31
C ALA A 236 -24.77 18.06 8.18
N SER A 237 -24.88 16.90 7.52
CA SER A 237 -24.01 16.51 6.39
C SER A 237 -24.17 17.43 5.19
N SER A 238 -25.39 17.86 4.89
CA SER A 238 -25.67 18.79 3.81
C SER A 238 -25.10 20.18 4.10
N LEU A 239 -25.24 20.66 5.34
CA LEU A 239 -24.70 21.95 5.77
C LEU A 239 -23.16 21.97 5.80
N MET A 240 -22.52 20.89 6.25
CA MET A 240 -21.05 20.78 6.28
C MET A 240 -20.37 20.82 4.91
N LYS A 241 -21.11 20.59 3.80
CA LYS A 241 -20.58 20.78 2.43
C LYS A 241 -20.30 22.25 2.09
N TRP A 242 -20.95 23.19 2.79
CA TRP A 242 -20.96 24.62 2.46
C TRP A 242 -20.54 25.52 3.63
N LEU A 243 -20.59 25.02 4.87
CA LEU A 243 -20.39 25.81 6.08
C LEU A 243 -19.36 25.16 7.02
N PRO A 244 -18.47 25.97 7.66
CA PRO A 244 -17.58 25.49 8.73
C PRO A 244 -18.34 24.83 9.88
N VAL A 245 -17.75 23.80 10.48
CA VAL A 245 -18.33 22.99 11.58
C VAL A 245 -18.96 23.85 12.69
N LYS A 246 -18.30 24.93 13.12
CA LYS A 246 -18.79 25.83 14.18
C LYS A 246 -20.07 26.59 13.79
N ILE A 247 -20.31 26.84 12.51
CA ILE A 247 -21.55 27.45 12.02
C ILE A 247 -22.65 26.39 11.95
N VAL A 248 -22.34 25.19 11.44
CA VAL A 248 -23.28 24.06 11.42
C VAL A 248 -23.75 23.71 12.83
N ASP A 249 -22.84 23.63 13.80
CA ASP A 249 -23.16 23.37 15.20
C ASP A 249 -24.09 24.44 15.80
N LYS A 250 -23.86 25.73 15.50
CA LYS A 250 -24.77 26.81 15.92
C LYS A 250 -26.17 26.64 15.31
N ILE A 251 -26.26 26.33 14.02
CA ILE A 251 -27.55 26.09 13.32
C ILE A 251 -28.28 24.91 13.95
N LEU A 252 -27.60 23.77 14.15
CA LEU A 252 -28.18 22.58 14.77
C LEU A 252 -28.65 22.85 16.20
N LEU A 253 -27.91 23.63 17.00
CA LEU A 253 -28.29 23.99 18.36
C LEU A 253 -29.48 24.95 18.41
N ILE A 254 -29.61 25.88 17.45
CA ILE A 254 -30.80 26.73 17.30
C ILE A 254 -32.02 25.87 16.95
N LEU A 255 -31.91 25.02 15.93
CA LEU A 255 -33.00 24.12 15.50
C LEU A 255 -33.40 23.13 16.61
N ALA A 256 -32.43 22.59 17.36
CA ALA A 256 -32.70 21.78 18.54
C ALA A 256 -33.39 22.60 19.64
N ARG A 257 -32.97 23.84 19.91
CA ARG A 257 -33.66 24.70 20.89
C ARG A 257 -35.10 25.00 20.49
N CYS A 258 -35.39 25.18 19.20
CA CYS A 258 -36.74 25.38 18.68
C CYS A 258 -37.62 24.12 18.75
N THR A 259 -37.07 22.94 18.46
CA THR A 259 -37.82 21.67 18.42
C THR A 259 -37.98 21.01 19.79
N ILE A 260 -36.92 20.99 20.62
CA ILE A 260 -36.91 20.27 21.91
C ILE A 260 -36.80 21.18 23.14
N GLY A 261 -36.51 22.47 22.99
CA GLY A 261 -36.49 23.45 24.09
C GLY A 261 -35.16 23.53 24.86
N ASN A 262 -35.21 24.09 26.08
CA ASN A 262 -34.11 23.99 27.04
C ASN A 262 -34.24 22.71 27.88
N LEU A 263 -33.15 21.95 28.02
CA LEU A 263 -33.13 20.69 28.77
C LEU A 263 -32.56 20.81 30.18
N GLU A 264 -31.95 21.95 30.51
CA GLU A 264 -31.35 22.19 31.84
C GLU A 264 -32.40 22.16 32.94
N ASN A 265 -33.62 22.63 32.66
CA ASN A 265 -34.79 22.55 33.54
C ASN A 265 -35.19 21.10 33.89
N TYR A 266 -34.67 20.11 33.16
CA TYR A 266 -34.88 18.68 33.38
C TYR A 266 -33.57 17.98 33.79
N GLY A 267 -32.56 18.71 34.25
CA GLY A 267 -31.27 18.17 34.72
C GLY A 267 -30.23 17.86 33.63
N ILE A 268 -30.55 18.01 32.34
CA ILE A 268 -29.63 17.71 31.24
C ILE A 268 -28.92 18.98 30.78
N LYS A 269 -27.67 19.17 31.22
CA LYS A 269 -26.81 20.30 30.85
C LYS A 269 -26.19 20.08 29.46
N ARG A 270 -26.17 21.11 28.61
CA ARG A 270 -25.50 21.05 27.29
C ARG A 270 -24.00 21.37 27.41
N PRO A 271 -23.12 20.70 26.65
CA PRO A 271 -21.70 21.09 26.51
C PRO A 271 -21.56 22.47 25.85
N SER A 272 -20.49 23.20 26.21
CA SER A 272 -20.13 24.50 25.62
C SER A 272 -19.64 24.38 24.16
N MET A 273 -18.90 23.31 23.86
CA MET A 273 -18.48 22.95 22.51
C MET A 273 -19.64 22.35 21.71
N GLY A 274 -19.72 22.66 20.41
CA GLY A 274 -20.82 22.20 19.55
C GLY A 274 -20.85 20.67 19.33
N PRO A 275 -22.00 20.08 18.95
CA PRO A 275 -22.17 18.62 18.89
C PRO A 275 -21.23 17.91 17.90
N ILE A 276 -20.93 18.52 16.74
CA ILE A 276 -20.01 17.96 15.75
C ILE A 276 -18.56 18.24 16.15
N GLU A 277 -18.25 19.45 16.63
CA GLU A 277 -16.91 19.79 17.13
C GLU A 277 -16.49 18.88 18.29
N LEU A 278 -17.39 18.65 19.26
CA LEU A 278 -17.20 17.75 20.41
C LEU A 278 -16.98 16.30 19.97
N LYS A 279 -17.71 15.85 18.94
CA LYS A 279 -17.51 14.51 18.38
C LYS A 279 -16.16 14.36 17.69
N ASN A 280 -15.76 15.34 16.88
CA ASN A 280 -14.49 15.31 16.14
C ASN A 280 -13.27 15.35 17.07
N THR A 281 -13.34 16.12 18.15
CA THR A 281 -12.22 16.32 19.08
C THR A 281 -12.17 15.28 20.20
N HIS A 282 -13.30 14.95 20.81
CA HIS A 282 -13.38 14.09 22.00
C HIS A 282 -14.08 12.74 21.77
N GLY A 283 -14.55 12.43 20.55
CA GLY A 283 -15.31 11.22 20.24
C GLY A 283 -16.74 11.17 20.80
N LYS A 284 -17.12 12.11 21.67
CA LYS A 284 -18.43 12.15 22.32
C LYS A 284 -19.51 12.54 21.31
N THR A 285 -20.28 11.55 20.87
CA THR A 285 -21.36 11.73 19.89
C THR A 285 -22.64 12.25 20.58
N PRO A 286 -23.35 13.25 20.03
CA PRO A 286 -24.68 13.64 20.53
C PRO A 286 -25.65 12.46 20.56
N VAL A 287 -26.59 12.50 21.51
CA VAL A 287 -27.74 11.60 21.54
C VAL A 287 -28.74 12.03 20.50
N LEU A 288 -29.28 11.08 19.73
CA LEU A 288 -30.42 11.30 18.84
C LEU A 288 -31.68 10.77 19.53
N ASP A 289 -32.53 11.68 20.01
CA ASP A 289 -33.74 11.31 20.74
C ASP A 289 -34.79 10.67 19.81
N ILE A 290 -35.38 9.59 20.32
CA ILE A 290 -36.43 8.78 19.68
C ILE A 290 -37.69 8.68 20.56
N GLY A 291 -37.87 9.60 21.53
CA GLY A 291 -39.02 9.65 22.44
C GLY A 291 -38.68 9.57 23.93
N ALA A 292 -37.43 9.29 24.31
CA ALA A 292 -36.99 9.27 25.71
C ALA A 292 -37.19 10.65 26.36
N LEU A 293 -36.89 11.71 25.61
CA LEU A 293 -37.07 13.09 26.07
C LEU A 293 -38.53 13.43 26.40
N GLN A 294 -39.52 12.87 25.70
CA GLN A 294 -40.93 13.07 26.03
C GLN A 294 -41.27 12.46 27.40
N LYS A 295 -40.73 11.28 27.71
CA LYS A 295 -40.89 10.62 29.01
C LYS A 295 -40.17 11.38 30.14
N ILE A 296 -38.97 11.91 29.86
CA ILE A 296 -38.25 12.81 30.78
C ILE A 296 -39.07 14.07 31.09
N LYS A 297 -39.62 14.74 30.07
CA LYS A 297 -40.45 15.94 30.24
C LYS A 297 -41.72 15.68 31.07
N SER A 298 -42.29 14.49 30.95
CA SER A 298 -43.44 14.02 31.75
C SER A 298 -43.05 13.37 33.08
N ARG A 299 -41.76 13.44 33.48
CA ARG A 299 -41.19 12.84 34.70
C ARG A 299 -41.38 11.32 34.84
N LYS A 300 -41.72 10.61 33.76
CA LYS A 300 -41.76 9.13 33.72
C LYS A 300 -40.37 8.49 33.62
N ILE A 301 -39.38 9.28 33.21
CA ILE A 301 -37.96 8.98 33.42
C ILE A 301 -37.43 10.11 34.31
N GLN A 302 -36.98 9.79 35.53
CA GLN A 302 -36.40 10.77 36.43
C GLN A 302 -34.94 11.01 36.07
N ILE A 303 -34.49 12.27 36.03
CA ILE A 303 -33.08 12.61 35.86
C ILE A 303 -32.46 12.85 37.23
N VAL A 304 -31.37 12.15 37.53
CA VAL A 304 -30.70 12.20 38.83
C VAL A 304 -29.22 12.56 38.66
N PRO A 305 -28.59 13.25 39.63
CA PRO A 305 -27.17 13.56 39.60
C PRO A 305 -26.29 12.31 39.77
N GLY A 306 -24.97 12.49 39.86
CA GLY A 306 -24.03 11.38 40.02
C GLY A 306 -24.29 10.53 41.27
N ILE A 307 -23.88 9.27 41.21
CA ILE A 307 -23.86 8.34 42.35
C ILE A 307 -22.72 8.73 43.30
N LYS A 308 -22.97 8.68 44.61
CA LYS A 308 -21.95 8.76 45.65
C LYS A 308 -21.56 7.36 46.12
N LYS A 309 -22.53 6.55 46.58
CA LYS A 309 -22.35 5.14 46.95
C LYS A 309 -23.66 4.36 46.88
N PHE A 310 -23.57 3.04 46.88
CA PHE A 310 -24.70 2.13 47.06
C PHE A 310 -24.78 1.62 48.50
N SER A 311 -25.97 1.19 48.89
CA SER A 311 -26.25 0.44 50.11
C SER A 311 -27.41 -0.51 49.83
N ARG A 312 -27.78 -1.38 50.78
CA ARG A 312 -28.80 -2.43 50.56
C ARG A 312 -30.13 -1.88 50.01
N GLY A 313 -30.44 -2.20 48.75
CA GLY A 313 -31.64 -1.74 48.04
C GLY A 313 -31.70 -0.24 47.71
N CYS A 314 -30.61 0.50 47.92
CA CYS A 314 -30.59 1.96 47.85
C CYS A 314 -29.33 2.51 47.17
N VAL A 315 -29.42 3.73 46.67
CA VAL A 315 -28.28 4.52 46.18
C VAL A 315 -28.29 5.91 46.80
N GLU A 316 -27.15 6.31 47.38
CA GLU A 316 -26.89 7.69 47.80
C GLU A 316 -26.31 8.46 46.62
N LEU A 317 -26.91 9.62 46.32
CA LEU A 317 -26.52 10.51 45.24
C LEU A 317 -25.61 11.64 45.75
N VAL A 318 -24.85 12.29 44.85
CA VAL A 318 -23.91 13.37 45.22
C VAL A 318 -24.58 14.65 45.77
N ASN A 319 -25.90 14.78 45.65
CA ASN A 319 -26.70 15.83 46.30
C ASN A 319 -27.19 15.44 47.72
N GLY A 320 -26.86 14.24 48.22
CA GLY A 320 -27.31 13.72 49.50
C GLY A 320 -28.71 13.08 49.48
N GLU A 321 -29.33 12.98 48.30
CA GLU A 321 -30.60 12.29 48.11
C GLU A 321 -30.39 10.76 48.09
N ASN A 322 -31.24 10.02 48.81
CA ASN A 322 -31.23 8.56 48.79
C ASN A 322 -32.42 8.05 47.97
N LEU A 323 -32.16 7.15 47.03
CA LEU A 323 -33.18 6.52 46.20
C LEU A 323 -33.22 5.01 46.43
N GLU A 324 -34.40 4.49 46.77
CA GLU A 324 -34.69 3.06 46.72
C GLU A 324 -34.70 2.57 45.27
N ILE A 325 -33.98 1.50 44.97
CA ILE A 325 -33.87 0.93 43.63
C ILE A 325 -33.76 -0.62 43.69
N ASP A 326 -34.47 -1.30 42.79
CA ASP A 326 -34.48 -2.77 42.72
C ASP A 326 -33.39 -3.33 41.79
N SER A 327 -32.91 -2.50 40.86
CA SER A 327 -31.95 -2.92 39.83
C SER A 327 -31.12 -1.76 39.28
N VAL A 328 -29.91 -2.07 38.83
CA VAL A 328 -28.98 -1.14 38.18
C VAL A 328 -28.65 -1.62 36.78
N ILE A 329 -28.84 -0.75 35.78
CA ILE A 329 -28.37 -0.98 34.40
C ILE A 329 -27.27 0.02 34.08
N LEU A 330 -26.05 -0.50 33.95
CA LEU A 330 -24.87 0.25 33.58
C LEU A 330 -24.90 0.52 32.07
N ALA A 331 -25.29 1.75 31.68
CA ALA A 331 -25.18 2.28 30.32
C ALA A 331 -23.83 3.03 30.14
N THR A 332 -22.78 2.48 30.74
CA THR A 332 -21.50 3.13 31.04
C THR A 332 -20.44 2.96 29.94
N GLY A 333 -20.87 2.65 28.72
CA GLY A 333 -20.00 2.63 27.54
C GLY A 333 -19.10 1.40 27.41
N TYR A 334 -18.16 1.49 26.47
CA TYR A 334 -17.33 0.36 26.03
C TYR A 334 -15.92 0.86 25.70
N CYS A 335 -14.97 -0.07 25.52
CA CYS A 335 -13.60 0.21 25.12
C CYS A 335 -13.06 -0.80 24.11
N SER A 336 -11.93 -0.46 23.49
CA SER A 336 -11.18 -1.33 22.57
C SER A 336 -10.40 -2.39 23.35
N ASN A 337 -10.36 -3.62 22.83
CA ASN A 337 -9.54 -4.71 23.39
C ASN A 337 -8.15 -4.85 22.75
N VAL A 338 -7.81 -4.04 21.74
CA VAL A 338 -6.56 -4.18 20.97
C VAL A 338 -5.30 -4.31 21.86
N PRO A 339 -5.11 -3.52 22.94
CA PRO A 339 -3.92 -3.62 23.79
C PRO A 339 -3.77 -4.94 24.56
N SER A 340 -4.86 -5.73 24.72
CA SER A 340 -4.77 -7.01 25.44
C SER A 340 -4.05 -8.08 24.62
N TRP A 341 -4.20 -8.07 23.29
CA TRP A 341 -3.68 -9.09 22.40
C TRP A 341 -2.61 -8.58 21.41
N LEU A 342 -2.73 -7.38 20.86
CA LEU A 342 -1.69 -6.81 19.98
C LEU A 342 -0.48 -6.39 20.81
N LYS A 343 0.72 -6.87 20.44
CA LYS A 343 1.98 -6.58 21.14
C LYS A 343 2.89 -5.74 20.25
N GLU A 344 3.64 -4.83 20.89
CA GLU A 344 4.75 -4.08 20.28
C GLU A 344 4.35 -3.37 18.96
N SER A 345 3.44 -2.39 19.07
CA SER A 345 2.90 -1.66 17.91
C SER A 345 2.63 -0.18 18.23
N ASP A 346 3.24 0.73 17.47
CA ASP A 346 3.03 2.18 17.59
C ASP A 346 1.75 2.69 16.90
N LEU A 347 1.06 1.83 16.14
CA LEU A 347 -0.20 2.21 15.47
C LEU A 347 -1.32 2.51 16.49
N PHE A 348 -1.32 1.86 17.65
CA PHE A 348 -2.40 1.97 18.65
C PHE A 348 -1.89 2.52 19.99
N SER A 349 -2.60 3.50 20.55
CA SER A 349 -2.36 4.00 21.90
C SER A 349 -2.88 3.04 22.98
N LYS A 350 -2.52 3.32 24.25
CA LYS A 350 -2.88 2.49 25.42
C LYS A 350 -4.39 2.33 25.66
N ASP A 351 -5.22 3.17 25.06
CA ASP A 351 -6.69 3.07 25.06
C ASP A 351 -7.25 2.17 23.93
N GLY A 352 -6.38 1.63 23.08
CA GLY A 352 -6.73 0.75 21.97
C GLY A 352 -7.29 1.46 20.74
N MET A 353 -7.02 2.76 20.60
CA MET A 353 -7.37 3.58 19.43
C MET A 353 -6.11 3.88 18.59
N PRO A 354 -6.23 4.16 17.27
CA PRO A 354 -5.10 4.59 16.48
C PRO A 354 -4.47 5.90 16.98
N THR A 355 -3.14 5.97 16.94
CA THR A 355 -2.36 7.15 17.39
C THR A 355 -2.53 8.35 16.45
N ALA A 356 -2.60 8.11 15.14
CA ALA A 356 -2.91 9.13 14.14
C ALA A 356 -4.43 9.33 14.00
N SER A 357 -4.86 10.58 13.84
CA SER A 357 -6.27 10.91 13.60
C SER A 357 -6.74 10.45 12.21
N PHE A 358 -8.06 10.32 12.02
CA PHE A 358 -8.64 10.23 10.69
C PHE A 358 -8.22 11.44 9.84
N PRO A 359 -7.85 11.27 8.55
CA PRO A 359 -8.05 10.08 7.73
C PRO A 359 -6.88 9.09 7.72
N ASP A 360 -5.86 9.24 8.56
CA ASP A 360 -4.55 8.59 8.33
C ASP A 360 -4.24 7.41 9.28
N GLY A 361 -4.95 7.29 10.42
CA GLY A 361 -4.80 6.19 11.39
C GLY A 361 -5.24 4.78 10.96
N TRP A 362 -5.36 4.49 9.66
CA TRP A 362 -5.79 3.19 9.12
C TRP A 362 -4.63 2.26 8.76
N LYS A 363 -3.40 2.79 8.61
CA LYS A 363 -2.21 2.04 8.17
C LYS A 363 -1.04 2.28 9.13
N GLY A 364 -0.45 1.18 9.60
CA GLY A 364 0.79 1.18 10.35
C GLY A 364 1.96 0.63 9.52
N GLU A 365 3.08 0.41 10.20
CA GLU A 365 4.25 -0.25 9.62
C GLU A 365 4.05 -1.76 9.49
N SER A 366 5.00 -2.45 8.84
CA SER A 366 5.08 -3.91 8.81
C SER A 366 3.83 -4.66 8.34
N GLY A 367 2.96 -4.01 7.55
CA GLY A 367 1.71 -4.61 7.05
C GLY A 367 0.56 -4.64 8.07
N LEU A 368 0.63 -3.84 9.13
CA LEU A 368 -0.46 -3.67 10.10
C LEU A 368 -1.48 -2.64 9.60
N TYR A 369 -2.77 -2.92 9.78
CA TYR A 369 -3.86 -2.01 9.43
C TYR A 369 -4.92 -1.95 10.55
N ALA A 370 -5.61 -0.82 10.66
CA ALA A 370 -6.71 -0.60 11.59
C ALA A 370 -7.99 -0.24 10.82
N VAL A 371 -9.12 -0.88 11.14
CA VAL A 371 -10.39 -0.69 10.43
C VAL A 371 -11.55 -0.54 11.40
N GLY A 372 -12.24 0.60 11.32
CA GLY A 372 -13.42 0.91 12.14
C GLY A 372 -13.09 1.50 13.52
N PHE A 373 -11.93 2.15 13.66
CA PHE A 373 -11.51 2.89 14.86
C PHE A 373 -11.52 4.42 14.67
N THR A 374 -12.18 4.90 13.61
CA THR A 374 -12.19 6.31 13.22
C THR A 374 -13.10 7.19 14.06
N ARG A 375 -13.86 6.62 15.02
CA ARG A 375 -14.98 7.27 15.74
C ARG A 375 -16.08 7.81 14.81
N ARG A 376 -16.08 7.38 13.54
CA ARG A 376 -17.09 7.76 12.53
C ARG A 376 -18.21 6.73 12.35
N GLY A 377 -18.11 5.53 12.92
CA GLY A 377 -19.13 4.47 12.75
C GLY A 377 -18.96 3.70 11.43
N LEU A 378 -20.06 3.15 10.90
CA LEU A 378 -20.02 2.25 9.73
C LEU A 378 -19.48 2.92 8.45
N SER A 379 -19.73 4.22 8.26
CA SER A 379 -19.16 5.01 7.17
C SER A 379 -17.62 5.05 7.23
N GLY A 380 -17.07 5.26 8.43
CA GLY A 380 -15.63 5.21 8.69
C GLY A 380 -15.04 3.82 8.49
N ALA A 381 -15.68 2.78 9.03
CA ALA A 381 -15.26 1.40 8.82
C ALA A 381 -15.24 1.02 7.33
N SER A 382 -16.21 1.50 6.55
CA SER A 382 -16.28 1.32 5.10
C SER A 382 -15.14 2.04 4.37
N PHE A 383 -14.80 3.26 4.79
CA PHE A 383 -13.72 4.06 4.23
C PHE A 383 -12.34 3.42 4.48
N ASP A 384 -12.07 3.00 5.73
CA ASP A 384 -10.87 2.26 6.09
C ASP A 384 -10.77 0.96 5.29
N ALA A 385 -11.86 0.17 5.23
CA ALA A 385 -11.89 -1.12 4.55
C ALA A 385 -11.59 -1.02 3.05
N VAL A 386 -12.10 0.01 2.37
CA VAL A 386 -11.78 0.27 0.96
C VAL A 386 -10.29 0.60 0.79
N ARG A 387 -9.72 1.48 1.64
CA ARG A 387 -8.29 1.82 1.59
C ARG A 387 -7.38 0.63 1.87
N VAL A 388 -7.65 -0.13 2.94
CA VAL A 388 -6.90 -1.33 3.32
C VAL A 388 -6.93 -2.38 2.22
N SER A 389 -8.13 -2.69 1.69
CA SER A 389 -8.24 -3.70 0.63
C SER A 389 -7.57 -3.27 -0.69
N GLN A 390 -7.59 -1.97 -1.04
CA GLN A 390 -6.86 -1.44 -2.19
C GLN A 390 -5.34 -1.46 -2.00
N ASP A 391 -4.83 -1.09 -0.82
CA ASP A 391 -3.39 -1.08 -0.53
C ASP A 391 -2.80 -2.51 -0.53
N ILE A 392 -3.48 -3.45 0.13
CA ILE A 392 -3.10 -4.87 0.11
C ILE A 392 -3.20 -5.43 -1.32
N ALA A 393 -4.29 -5.16 -2.05
CA ALA A 393 -4.45 -5.62 -3.43
C ALA A 393 -3.39 -5.06 -4.37
N LYS A 394 -2.95 -3.81 -4.20
CA LYS A 394 -1.87 -3.21 -4.99
C LYS A 394 -0.57 -4.00 -4.82
N VAL A 395 -0.18 -4.31 -3.59
CA VAL A 395 1.05 -5.08 -3.31
C VAL A 395 0.89 -6.54 -3.78
N TRP A 396 -0.25 -7.17 -3.51
CA TRP A 396 -0.56 -8.52 -3.99
C TRP A 396 -0.48 -8.63 -5.51
N ASN A 397 -1.12 -7.71 -6.24
CA ASN A 397 -1.14 -7.69 -7.70
C ASN A 397 0.22 -7.36 -8.32
N GLN A 398 1.03 -6.51 -7.67
CA GLN A 398 2.43 -6.32 -8.09
C GLN A 398 3.23 -7.62 -8.02
N GLU A 399 3.05 -8.42 -6.97
CA GLU A 399 3.80 -9.65 -6.75
C GLU A 399 3.25 -10.87 -7.50
N THR A 400 1.96 -10.89 -7.84
CA THR A 400 1.36 -11.94 -8.68
C THR A 400 1.49 -11.63 -10.17
N ASN A 401 1.38 -10.38 -10.62
CA ASN A 401 1.68 -10.04 -12.02
C ASN A 401 3.18 -10.18 -12.33
N SER A 402 4.05 -9.96 -11.33
CA SER A 402 5.48 -10.37 -11.36
C SER A 402 5.69 -11.90 -11.22
N LYS A 403 4.64 -12.71 -11.42
CA LYS A 403 4.71 -14.16 -11.66
C LYS A 403 4.03 -14.52 -12.98
N THR A 404 2.98 -13.80 -13.38
CA THR A 404 2.20 -14.10 -14.60
C THR A 404 2.84 -13.59 -15.89
N ASN A 405 3.60 -12.48 -15.86
CA ASN A 405 4.34 -12.02 -17.06
C ASN A 405 5.60 -12.86 -17.37
N HIS A 406 5.85 -13.95 -16.64
CA HIS A 406 7.09 -14.72 -16.73
C HIS A 406 6.96 -16.01 -17.55
N TYR A 407 6.48 -15.85 -18.78
CA TYR A 407 7.17 -16.46 -19.93
C TYR A 407 8.38 -15.61 -20.40
N VAL A 408 8.71 -14.54 -19.67
CA VAL A 408 10.01 -13.85 -19.65
C VAL A 408 10.61 -13.96 -18.24
N VAL A 409 11.66 -14.75 -18.05
CA VAL A 409 12.37 -14.88 -16.77
C VAL A 409 13.49 -13.83 -16.69
N ILE A 410 13.68 -13.01 -15.65
CA ILE A 410 12.91 -12.66 -14.43
C ILE A 410 12.50 -13.81 -13.49
N SER A 411 13.39 -14.08 -12.54
CA SER A 411 13.17 -14.81 -11.28
C SER A 411 12.32 -14.02 -10.27
N CYS A 412 11.45 -14.69 -9.51
CA CYS A 412 11.00 -14.16 -8.23
C CYS A 412 12.22 -13.91 -7.32
N ASP A 413 12.42 -12.68 -6.83
CA ASP A 413 13.33 -12.44 -5.69
C ASP A 413 12.62 -12.93 -4.42
N ARG A 414 12.52 -14.26 -4.31
CA ARG A 414 12.19 -14.94 -3.05
C ARG A 414 13.19 -14.43 -2.02
N ARG A 415 12.72 -13.67 -1.02
CA ARG A 415 13.33 -13.67 0.31
C ARG A 415 13.11 -15.04 0.96
N SER A 416 13.70 -16.03 0.33
CA SER A 416 14.03 -17.34 0.88
C SER A 416 15.55 -17.40 0.86
N GLY A 417 16.17 -16.55 1.69
CA GLY A 417 17.41 -16.98 2.33
C GLY A 417 16.99 -18.15 3.21
N SER A 418 16.95 -19.35 2.65
CA SER A 418 16.59 -20.54 3.41
C SER A 418 17.56 -20.66 4.57
N GLU A 419 17.04 -20.89 5.78
CA GLU A 419 17.87 -21.17 6.94
C GLU A 419 18.79 -22.39 6.71
N SER A 420 18.49 -23.23 5.71
CA SER A 420 19.28 -24.39 5.30
C SER A 420 20.30 -24.19 4.16
N ARG A 421 20.13 -23.26 3.20
CA ARG A 421 21.09 -23.11 2.06
C ARG A 421 21.15 -21.70 1.44
N PRO A 422 22.30 -21.31 0.82
CA PRO A 422 22.43 -20.07 0.05
C PRO A 422 21.75 -20.15 -1.34
N HIS A 423 21.73 -19.03 -2.06
CA HIS A 423 21.25 -19.00 -3.45
C HIS A 423 22.25 -19.68 -4.40
N MET A 424 21.73 -20.40 -5.40
CA MET A 424 22.52 -21.07 -6.43
C MET A 424 23.11 -20.07 -7.45
N LEU A 425 24.34 -20.32 -7.91
CA LEU A 425 25.05 -19.48 -8.87
C LEU A 425 24.42 -19.56 -10.26
N ASN A 426 24.20 -18.40 -10.86
CA ASN A 426 23.91 -18.23 -12.28
C ASN A 426 25.10 -17.51 -12.93
N LYS A 427 25.58 -18.03 -14.06
CA LYS A 427 26.74 -17.55 -14.82
C LYS A 427 26.71 -16.03 -15.11
N GLU A 428 25.53 -15.46 -15.34
CA GLU A 428 25.39 -14.02 -15.63
C GLU A 428 25.45 -13.10 -14.38
N ASN A 429 25.32 -13.69 -13.18
CA ASN A 429 25.07 -13.00 -11.91
C ASN A 429 26.11 -13.30 -10.81
N TYR A 430 27.34 -13.65 -11.18
CA TYR A 430 28.42 -13.93 -10.23
C TYR A 430 28.67 -12.82 -9.19
N ILE A 431 28.65 -11.53 -9.59
CA ILE A 431 28.91 -10.41 -8.66
C ILE A 431 27.79 -10.27 -7.60
N PRO A 432 26.48 -10.24 -7.95
CA PRO A 432 25.40 -10.36 -6.98
C PRO A 432 25.47 -11.63 -6.11
N TRP A 433 25.76 -12.78 -6.72
CA TRP A 433 25.81 -14.07 -6.04
C TRP A 433 26.90 -14.12 -4.97
N SER A 434 28.14 -13.77 -5.32
CA SER A 434 29.29 -13.77 -4.40
C SER A 434 29.05 -12.84 -3.21
N SER A 435 28.44 -11.67 -3.44
CA SER A 435 28.04 -10.75 -2.37
C SER A 435 26.95 -11.34 -1.46
N ARG A 436 25.93 -12.00 -2.03
CA ARG A 436 24.86 -12.69 -1.26
C ARG A 436 25.43 -13.87 -0.46
N LEU A 437 26.34 -14.67 -1.03
CA LEU A 437 26.93 -15.84 -0.37
C LEU A 437 27.86 -15.43 0.79
N LEU A 438 28.72 -14.42 0.61
CA LEU A 438 29.55 -13.91 1.72
C LEU A 438 28.73 -13.27 2.85
N ARG A 439 27.57 -12.67 2.55
CA ARG A 439 26.62 -12.21 3.58
C ARG A 439 25.97 -13.38 4.32
N TYR A 440 25.58 -14.43 3.60
CA TYR A 440 25.03 -15.66 4.17
C TYR A 440 26.05 -16.39 5.06
N ALA A 441 27.32 -16.47 4.65
CA ALA A 441 28.40 -17.02 5.51
C ALA A 441 28.57 -16.22 6.82
N LYS A 442 28.41 -14.89 6.78
CA LYS A 442 28.46 -14.04 7.98
C LYS A 442 27.25 -14.18 8.92
N SER A 443 26.14 -14.78 8.48
CA SER A 443 24.95 -15.02 9.32
C SER A 443 24.95 -16.38 10.02
N ARG A 444 25.98 -17.22 9.81
CA ARG A 444 26.10 -18.56 10.39
C ARG A 444 26.81 -18.53 11.76
N PRO A 445 26.66 -19.59 12.58
CA PRO A 445 27.61 -19.89 13.66
C PRO A 445 29.05 -19.82 13.14
N ASN A 446 30.04 -19.52 13.99
CA ASN A 446 31.43 -19.33 13.57
C ASN A 446 31.68 -18.23 12.50
N ARG A 447 30.70 -17.35 12.20
CA ARG A 447 30.71 -16.22 11.23
C ARG A 447 32.05 -15.67 10.72
N LYS A 448 32.98 -15.33 11.62
CA LYS A 448 34.28 -14.73 11.28
C LYS A 448 35.26 -15.76 10.76
N LEU A 449 35.22 -16.98 11.30
CA LEU A 449 36.08 -18.10 10.89
C LEU A 449 35.64 -18.61 9.52
N ILE A 450 34.35 -18.87 9.29
CA ILE A 450 33.84 -19.31 7.97
C ILE A 450 34.23 -18.30 6.88
N HIS A 451 33.97 -17.01 7.10
CA HIS A 451 34.35 -15.97 6.14
C HIS A 451 35.86 -15.85 5.94
N ASN A 452 36.67 -16.19 6.95
CA ASN A 452 38.12 -16.24 6.82
C ASN A 452 38.56 -17.45 6.00
N SER A 453 37.99 -18.64 6.23
CA SER A 453 38.30 -19.87 5.50
C SER A 453 37.99 -19.76 3.99
N ILE A 454 36.93 -19.03 3.61
CA ILE A 454 36.58 -18.77 2.20
C ILE A 454 37.61 -17.88 1.48
N LEU A 455 38.15 -16.86 2.17
CA LEU A 455 39.00 -15.85 1.52
C LEU A 455 40.50 -16.11 1.70
N ASN A 456 40.90 -16.64 2.86
CA ASN A 456 42.29 -16.69 3.33
C ASN A 456 42.83 -18.12 3.56
N GLY A 457 42.01 -19.16 3.36
CA GLY A 457 42.44 -20.56 3.43
C GLY A 457 42.10 -21.28 4.74
N PRO A 458 42.25 -22.62 4.78
CA PRO A 458 41.95 -23.45 5.95
C PRO A 458 42.96 -23.26 7.09
N TYR A 459 42.67 -23.85 8.25
CA TYR A 459 43.65 -23.95 9.33
C TYR A 459 44.68 -25.04 9.04
N VAL A 460 45.96 -24.69 9.12
CA VAL A 460 47.09 -25.62 8.96
C VAL A 460 47.48 -26.16 10.34
N ARG A 461 47.55 -27.49 10.47
CA ARG A 461 48.02 -28.17 11.69
C ARG A 461 49.50 -27.85 11.94
N LYS A 462 49.89 -27.77 13.20
CA LYS A 462 51.29 -27.56 13.60
C LYS A 462 52.06 -28.88 13.55
N MET A 463 53.39 -28.79 13.43
CA MET A 463 54.25 -29.88 13.88
C MET A 463 54.56 -29.68 15.37
N ILE A 464 54.68 -30.78 16.10
CA ILE A 464 54.97 -30.83 17.53
C ILE A 464 56.21 -31.71 17.73
N ASP A 465 57.05 -31.34 18.69
CA ASP A 465 58.29 -32.04 19.01
C ASP A 465 57.96 -33.22 19.95
N GLU A 466 58.43 -34.43 19.63
CA GLU A 466 58.25 -35.58 20.51
C GLU A 466 59.14 -35.46 21.77
N PRO A 467 58.60 -35.66 22.99
CA PRO A 467 59.41 -35.61 24.21
C PRO A 467 60.33 -36.83 24.32
N GLY A 468 61.63 -36.62 24.13
CA GLY A 468 62.66 -37.65 24.22
C GLY A 468 62.77 -38.28 25.62
N ASP A 469 63.03 -39.59 25.64
CA ASP A 469 63.09 -40.40 26.86
C ASP A 469 64.29 -40.01 27.75
N ALA A 470 64.05 -39.76 29.04
CA ALA A 470 65.03 -39.15 29.93
C ALA A 470 66.06 -40.14 30.54
N ASN A 471 66.47 -41.18 29.79
CA ASN A 471 67.45 -42.17 30.23
C ASN A 471 68.28 -42.77 29.06
N GLY A 472 69.56 -42.39 28.96
CA GLY A 472 70.58 -43.15 28.23
C GLY A 472 71.23 -42.43 27.05
N ASP A 473 72.56 -42.31 27.07
CA ASP A 473 73.38 -41.63 26.06
C ASP A 473 73.35 -42.28 24.66
N VAL A 474 72.50 -41.81 23.75
CA VAL A 474 72.75 -41.83 22.29
C VAL A 474 72.13 -40.57 21.66
N ASN A 475 72.76 -40.06 20.61
CA ASN A 475 72.33 -38.90 19.82
C ASN A 475 70.92 -39.13 19.21
N VAL A 476 69.87 -38.54 19.79
CA VAL A 476 68.48 -38.66 19.29
C VAL A 476 68.22 -37.61 18.21
N THR A 477 67.82 -38.03 17.02
CA THR A 477 67.24 -37.13 15.99
C THR A 477 65.93 -36.53 16.52
N GLU A 478 65.78 -35.21 16.47
CA GLU A 478 64.51 -34.53 16.75
C GLU A 478 63.41 -35.08 15.81
N THR A 479 62.51 -35.89 16.35
CA THR A 479 61.34 -36.39 15.65
C THR A 479 60.16 -35.44 15.87
N PHE A 480 59.65 -34.91 14.76
CA PHE A 480 58.48 -34.05 14.73
C PHE A 480 57.28 -34.85 14.24
N HIS A 481 56.17 -34.82 14.97
CA HIS A 481 54.90 -35.36 14.50
C HIS A 481 53.90 -34.25 14.12
N LEU A 482 52.98 -34.57 13.21
CA LEU A 482 51.89 -33.65 12.88
C LEU A 482 50.84 -33.70 13.98
N GLN A 483 50.42 -32.52 14.48
CA GLN A 483 49.42 -32.38 15.55
C GLN A 483 48.20 -33.28 15.32
N THR A 484 48.02 -34.25 16.22
CA THR A 484 46.94 -35.23 16.20
C THR A 484 45.62 -34.61 16.65
N ASN A 485 44.51 -35.35 16.52
CA ASN A 485 43.19 -34.81 16.86
C ASN A 485 43.04 -34.50 18.36
N ASP A 486 43.72 -35.28 19.22
CA ASP A 486 43.64 -35.15 20.68
C ASP A 486 44.54 -34.02 21.23
N GLU A 487 45.45 -33.49 20.40
CA GLU A 487 46.35 -32.37 20.71
C GLU A 487 45.81 -31.01 20.21
N LEU A 488 44.62 -30.97 19.61
CA LEU A 488 43.99 -29.73 19.12
C LEU A 488 43.30 -28.98 20.26
N SER A 489 43.56 -27.68 20.39
CA SER A 489 42.77 -26.84 21.29
C SER A 489 41.36 -26.58 20.73
N ASP A 490 40.38 -26.34 21.61
CA ASP A 490 39.01 -25.94 21.25
C ASP A 490 38.93 -24.80 20.21
N LYS A 491 39.93 -23.92 20.18
CA LYS A 491 40.02 -22.78 19.25
C LYS A 491 40.54 -23.17 17.88
N GLU A 492 41.28 -24.28 17.77
CA GLU A 492 41.82 -24.81 16.53
C GLU A 492 40.82 -25.78 15.89
N LEU A 493 40.19 -26.64 16.70
CA LEU A 493 39.08 -27.49 16.26
C LEU A 493 37.94 -26.66 15.62
N LYS A 494 37.51 -25.57 16.28
CA LYS A 494 36.49 -24.63 15.72
C LYS A 494 36.91 -23.92 14.43
N LYS A 495 38.20 -23.87 14.07
CA LYS A 495 38.65 -23.35 12.77
C LYS A 495 38.55 -24.42 11.67
N ILE A 496 38.85 -25.67 12.02
CA ILE A 496 38.70 -26.83 11.12
C ILE A 496 37.22 -27.01 10.78
N GLU A 497 36.34 -27.09 11.79
CA GLU A 497 34.87 -27.14 11.61
C GLU A 497 34.33 -25.99 10.74
N ALA A 498 34.87 -24.77 10.93
CA ALA A 498 34.48 -23.61 10.13
C ALA A 498 35.00 -23.66 8.68
N GLY A 499 36.06 -24.44 8.40
CA GLY A 499 36.53 -24.78 7.07
C GLY A 499 35.55 -25.72 6.36
N ASP A 500 35.16 -26.81 7.01
CA ASP A 500 34.20 -27.78 6.45
C ASP A 500 32.83 -27.14 6.20
N GLN A 501 32.37 -26.30 7.14
CA GLN A 501 31.17 -25.48 6.97
C GLN A 501 31.30 -24.50 5.80
N ALA A 502 32.49 -23.91 5.57
CA ALA A 502 32.72 -23.03 4.42
C ALA A 502 32.64 -23.78 3.09
N ILE A 503 33.21 -24.99 3.00
CA ILE A 503 33.11 -25.87 1.82
C ILE A 503 31.64 -26.16 1.52
N GLN A 504 30.89 -26.68 2.51
CA GLN A 504 29.47 -27.00 2.34
C GLN A 504 28.62 -25.79 1.92
N ILE A 505 28.87 -24.61 2.49
CA ILE A 505 28.17 -23.37 2.12
C ILE A 505 28.45 -22.98 0.67
N ILE A 506 29.68 -23.10 0.18
CA ILE A 506 29.99 -22.80 -1.23
C ILE A 506 29.30 -23.82 -2.14
N LEU A 507 29.48 -25.12 -1.89
CA LEU A 507 28.95 -26.19 -2.74
C LEU A 507 27.41 -26.16 -2.82
N LEU A 508 26.70 -25.91 -1.73
CA LEU A 508 25.24 -25.69 -1.72
C LEU A 508 24.79 -24.47 -2.55
N GLY A 509 25.71 -23.57 -2.87
CA GLY A 509 25.51 -22.40 -3.72
C GLY A 509 25.90 -22.61 -5.19
N LEU A 510 26.37 -23.79 -5.61
CA LEU A 510 26.79 -24.05 -6.99
C LEU A 510 25.79 -24.96 -7.74
N PRO A 511 25.57 -24.72 -9.05
CA PRO A 511 24.91 -25.68 -9.93
C PRO A 511 25.84 -26.85 -10.28
N GLU A 512 25.26 -27.96 -10.68
CA GLU A 512 25.92 -29.25 -10.98
C GLU A 512 27.04 -29.14 -12.03
N ASP A 513 26.87 -28.27 -13.04
CA ASP A 513 27.86 -28.05 -14.10
C ASP A 513 29.10 -27.25 -13.64
N ILE A 514 28.98 -26.50 -12.54
CA ILE A 514 30.12 -25.84 -11.89
C ILE A 514 30.68 -26.73 -10.78
N TYR A 515 29.83 -27.49 -10.08
CA TYR A 515 30.24 -28.48 -9.08
C TYR A 515 31.25 -29.48 -9.66
N ALA A 516 30.95 -30.08 -10.83
CA ALA A 516 31.83 -31.06 -11.48
C ALA A 516 33.21 -30.49 -11.87
N ALA A 517 33.38 -29.17 -11.93
CA ALA A 517 34.65 -28.49 -12.23
C ALA A 517 35.44 -28.06 -10.98
N VAL A 518 34.88 -28.27 -9.78
CA VAL A 518 35.48 -27.96 -8.47
C VAL A 518 35.46 -29.13 -7.48
N ASP A 519 34.90 -30.28 -7.87
CA ASP A 519 34.84 -31.52 -7.07
C ASP A 519 36.23 -32.03 -6.65
N SER A 520 37.28 -31.67 -7.40
CA SER A 520 38.68 -31.99 -7.07
C SER A 520 39.39 -30.93 -6.21
N CYS A 521 38.68 -29.94 -5.65
CA CYS A 521 39.25 -28.91 -4.78
C CYS A 521 39.00 -29.27 -3.31
N GLU A 522 40.06 -29.33 -2.51
CA GLU A 522 39.99 -29.81 -1.12
C GLU A 522 39.62 -28.70 -0.14
N THR A 523 39.81 -27.42 -0.52
CA THR A 523 39.61 -26.28 0.38
C THR A 523 38.53 -25.30 -0.09
N ALA A 524 37.84 -24.66 0.86
CA ALA A 524 36.85 -23.61 0.57
C ALA A 524 37.44 -22.46 -0.26
N GLN A 525 38.72 -22.14 -0.06
CA GLN A 525 39.43 -21.09 -0.78
C GLN A 525 39.74 -21.51 -2.23
N GLU A 526 40.17 -22.75 -2.47
CA GLU A 526 40.35 -23.28 -3.83
C GLU A 526 39.03 -23.28 -4.61
N ILE A 527 37.96 -23.83 -4.03
CA ILE A 527 36.63 -23.83 -4.64
C ILE A 527 36.21 -22.39 -4.98
N TRP A 528 36.36 -21.46 -4.04
CA TRP A 528 36.03 -20.05 -4.24
C TRP A 528 36.86 -19.40 -5.36
N LEU A 529 38.17 -19.61 -5.38
CA LEU A 529 39.07 -19.08 -6.41
C LEU A 529 38.81 -19.71 -7.78
N ARG A 530 38.49 -21.01 -7.83
CA ARG A 530 38.21 -21.74 -9.06
C ARG A 530 36.89 -21.31 -9.68
N VAL A 531 35.82 -21.19 -8.88
CA VAL A 531 34.55 -20.56 -9.31
C VAL A 531 34.81 -19.13 -9.77
N GLN A 532 35.59 -18.34 -9.04
CA GLN A 532 35.93 -16.98 -9.44
C GLN A 532 36.68 -16.93 -10.79
N GLN A 533 37.62 -17.85 -11.04
CA GLN A 533 38.33 -17.96 -12.31
C GLN A 533 37.39 -18.37 -13.44
N MET A 534 36.54 -19.38 -13.24
CA MET A 534 35.54 -19.79 -14.24
C MET A 534 34.59 -18.66 -14.61
N MET A 535 34.18 -17.84 -13.64
CA MET A 535 33.29 -16.69 -13.87
C MET A 535 34.03 -15.43 -14.36
N LYS A 536 35.36 -15.37 -14.24
CA LYS A 536 36.22 -14.37 -14.90
C LYS A 536 36.66 -14.78 -16.31
N GLY A 537 36.64 -16.08 -16.64
CA GLY A 537 37.14 -16.68 -17.88
C GLY A 537 36.41 -16.32 -19.18
N SER A 538 35.60 -15.26 -19.17
CA SER A 538 35.12 -14.61 -20.38
C SER A 538 35.37 -13.10 -20.29
N ASP A 539 36.61 -12.68 -20.56
CA ASP A 539 36.92 -11.26 -20.77
C ASP A 539 36.02 -10.67 -21.87
N ILE A 540 35.69 -11.48 -22.89
CA ILE A 540 34.64 -11.21 -23.89
C ILE A 540 33.33 -10.78 -23.21
N GLY A 541 32.82 -11.53 -22.23
CA GLY A 541 31.57 -11.23 -21.54
C GLY A 541 31.64 -9.97 -20.67
N ILE A 542 32.80 -9.63 -20.10
CA ILE A 542 32.98 -8.39 -19.34
C ILE A 542 33.03 -7.18 -20.29
N HIS A 543 33.79 -7.28 -21.39
CA HIS A 543 33.87 -6.22 -22.40
C HIS A 543 32.55 -6.04 -23.16
N GLU A 544 31.84 -7.12 -23.48
CA GLU A 544 30.51 -7.09 -24.11
C GLU A 544 29.46 -6.50 -23.16
N LYS A 545 29.47 -6.85 -21.86
CA LYS A 545 28.58 -6.25 -20.85
C LYS A 545 28.86 -4.76 -20.64
N LYS A 546 30.13 -4.34 -20.67
CA LYS A 546 30.52 -2.91 -20.68
C LYS A 546 30.03 -2.22 -21.95
N ALA A 547 30.27 -2.79 -23.13
CA ALA A 547 29.83 -2.24 -24.41
C ALA A 547 28.30 -2.14 -24.50
N LYS A 548 27.57 -3.13 -23.98
CA LYS A 548 26.11 -3.14 -23.89
C LYS A 548 25.59 -2.04 -22.95
N LEU A 549 26.13 -1.93 -21.73
CA LEU A 549 25.75 -0.87 -20.79
C LEU A 549 26.10 0.53 -21.33
N PHE A 550 27.22 0.68 -22.04
CA PHE A 550 27.59 1.95 -22.68
C PHE A 550 26.67 2.28 -23.86
N ASN A 551 26.23 1.29 -24.64
CA ASN A 551 25.26 1.48 -25.73
C ASN A 551 23.86 1.77 -25.19
N GLU A 552 23.44 1.13 -24.10
CA GLU A 552 22.20 1.44 -23.36
C GLU A 552 22.24 2.85 -22.76
N TRP A 553 23.40 3.29 -22.25
CA TRP A 553 23.64 4.67 -21.83
C TRP A 553 23.54 5.65 -22.98
N GLU A 554 24.27 5.43 -24.07
CA GLU A 554 24.27 6.34 -25.21
C GLU A 554 22.87 6.50 -25.83
N ARG A 555 22.15 5.39 -26.01
CA ARG A 555 20.79 5.37 -26.57
C ARG A 555 19.68 5.68 -25.58
N PHE A 556 19.98 6.00 -24.32
CA PHE A 556 18.95 6.24 -23.31
C PHE A 556 18.09 7.46 -23.66
N THR A 557 16.81 7.22 -23.97
CA THR A 557 15.84 8.27 -24.25
C THR A 557 14.45 7.91 -23.73
N SER A 558 13.58 8.91 -23.57
CA SER A 558 12.18 8.72 -23.20
C SER A 558 11.39 8.15 -24.38
N ASN A 559 10.62 7.09 -24.13
CA ASN A 559 9.75 6.53 -25.17
C ASN A 559 8.50 7.40 -25.36
N GLU A 560 7.86 7.37 -26.53
CA GLU A 560 6.60 8.09 -26.76
C GLU A 560 5.49 7.62 -25.80
N GLY A 561 4.76 8.56 -25.21
CA GLY A 561 3.71 8.25 -24.22
C GLY A 561 4.21 7.75 -22.85
N GLU A 562 5.52 7.64 -22.64
CA GLU A 562 6.09 7.18 -21.36
C GLU A 562 5.82 8.15 -20.20
N SER A 563 5.46 7.61 -19.03
CA SER A 563 5.32 8.41 -17.80
C SER A 563 6.68 8.76 -17.19
N ILE A 564 6.76 9.91 -16.52
CA ILE A 564 7.99 10.37 -15.84
C ILE A 564 8.50 9.36 -14.79
N GLU A 565 7.60 8.60 -14.16
CA GLU A 565 7.92 7.54 -13.20
C GLU A 565 8.54 6.31 -13.88
N SER A 566 8.03 5.88 -15.04
CA SER A 566 8.64 4.80 -15.84
C SER A 566 10.05 5.19 -16.32
N TYR A 567 10.17 6.41 -16.86
CA TYR A 567 11.44 6.97 -17.31
C TYR A 567 12.48 7.01 -16.19
N TYR A 568 12.10 7.51 -15.01
CA TYR A 568 12.96 7.55 -13.83
C TYR A 568 13.39 6.14 -13.37
N HIS A 569 12.48 5.17 -13.30
CA HIS A 569 12.85 3.80 -12.90
C HIS A 569 13.79 3.12 -13.90
N ARG A 570 13.61 3.34 -15.20
CA ARG A 570 14.56 2.91 -16.25
C ARG A 570 15.94 3.54 -16.06
N PHE A 571 16.00 4.86 -15.83
CA PHE A 571 17.26 5.58 -15.62
C PHE A 571 17.98 5.14 -14.33
N LEU A 572 17.24 4.99 -13.23
CA LEU A 572 17.77 4.53 -11.94
C LEU A 572 18.36 3.11 -12.04
N LYS A 573 17.71 2.20 -12.76
CA LYS A 573 18.23 0.85 -13.02
C LYS A 573 19.56 0.92 -13.76
N LEU A 574 19.62 1.67 -14.87
CA LEU A 574 20.83 1.86 -15.67
C LEU A 574 21.98 2.48 -14.86
N MET A 575 21.70 3.52 -14.07
CA MET A 575 22.68 4.14 -13.17
C MET A 575 23.21 3.18 -12.11
N ASN A 576 22.35 2.32 -11.55
CA ASN A 576 22.78 1.31 -10.59
C ASN A 576 23.63 0.22 -11.25
N ASP A 577 23.31 -0.17 -12.48
CA ASP A 577 24.10 -1.15 -13.24
C ASP A 577 25.45 -0.58 -13.69
N LEU A 578 25.54 0.70 -14.06
CA LEU A 578 26.82 1.39 -14.31
C LEU A 578 27.70 1.44 -13.05
N LYS A 579 27.15 1.95 -11.92
CA LYS A 579 27.83 2.00 -10.61
C LYS A 579 28.36 0.62 -10.19
N ARG A 580 27.56 -0.43 -10.34
CA ARG A 580 27.94 -1.82 -10.03
C ARG A 580 29.09 -2.37 -10.87
N ASN A 581 29.27 -1.86 -12.09
CA ASN A 581 30.37 -2.25 -12.99
C ASN A 581 31.57 -1.28 -12.90
N LYS A 582 31.66 -0.48 -11.81
CA LYS A 582 32.70 0.53 -11.54
C LYS A 582 32.78 1.67 -12.57
N HIS A 583 31.75 1.86 -13.39
CA HIS A 583 31.65 3.03 -14.27
C HIS A 583 30.80 4.09 -13.58
N TYR A 584 31.41 5.21 -13.24
CA TYR A 584 30.77 6.32 -12.52
C TYR A 584 30.79 7.56 -13.41
N PRO A 585 29.74 7.81 -14.22
CA PRO A 585 29.58 9.11 -14.86
C PRO A 585 29.52 10.18 -13.76
N GLU A 586 30.16 11.32 -13.97
CA GLU A 586 30.09 12.43 -13.02
C GLU A 586 28.63 12.83 -12.75
N LYS A 587 28.39 13.44 -11.58
CA LYS A 587 27.03 13.80 -11.15
C LYS A 587 26.35 14.74 -12.16
N ILE A 588 27.09 15.73 -12.67
CA ILE A 588 26.61 16.62 -13.73
C ILE A 588 26.31 15.85 -15.03
N VAL A 589 27.18 14.96 -15.48
CA VAL A 589 26.97 14.15 -16.70
C VAL A 589 25.70 13.29 -16.56
N SER A 590 25.47 12.72 -15.37
CA SER A 590 24.27 11.95 -15.05
C SER A 590 23.00 12.81 -15.06
N ASN A 591 23.05 13.98 -14.42
CA ASN A 591 21.93 14.92 -14.36
C ASN A 591 21.58 15.49 -15.74
N LEU A 592 22.58 15.85 -16.55
CA LEU A 592 22.39 16.29 -17.94
C LEU A 592 21.84 15.17 -18.82
N LYS A 593 22.32 13.92 -18.67
CA LYS A 593 21.76 12.78 -19.41
C LYS A 593 20.29 12.53 -19.04
N PHE A 594 19.94 12.65 -17.76
CA PHE A 594 18.54 12.52 -17.30
C PHE A 594 17.63 13.61 -17.88
N LEU A 595 18.04 14.87 -17.84
CA LEU A 595 17.22 16.01 -18.28
C LEU A 595 17.09 16.13 -19.81
N ASN A 596 18.20 16.00 -20.55
CA ASN A 596 18.24 16.25 -21.99
C ASN A 596 17.54 15.19 -22.84
N ASN A 597 17.19 14.04 -22.25
CA ASN A 597 16.56 12.91 -22.95
C ASN A 597 15.09 12.68 -22.55
N LEU A 598 14.48 13.67 -21.87
CA LEU A 598 13.04 13.75 -21.65
C LEU A 598 12.30 14.17 -22.93
N GLN A 599 11.01 13.80 -23.01
CA GLN A 599 10.10 14.26 -24.06
C GLN A 599 10.05 15.81 -24.17
N PRO A 600 9.89 16.39 -25.37
CA PRO A 600 9.88 17.85 -25.60
C PRO A 600 8.90 18.64 -24.75
N GLU A 601 7.79 18.03 -24.31
CA GLU A 601 6.80 18.64 -23.42
C GLU A 601 7.41 19.06 -22.06
N TRP A 602 8.45 18.38 -21.60
CA TRP A 602 9.17 18.74 -20.36
C TRP A 602 10.13 19.93 -20.53
N SER A 603 10.37 20.43 -21.75
CA SER A 603 11.36 21.48 -22.06
C SER A 603 11.28 22.73 -21.16
N ARG A 604 10.07 23.22 -20.87
CA ARG A 604 9.84 24.35 -19.94
C ARG A 604 10.36 24.04 -18.53
N HIS A 605 10.04 22.85 -17.99
CA HIS A 605 10.47 22.43 -16.66
C HIS A 605 11.97 22.11 -16.62
N VAL A 606 12.52 21.52 -17.68
CA VAL A 606 13.97 21.29 -17.85
C VAL A 606 14.73 22.63 -17.85
N THR A 607 14.22 23.65 -18.53
CA THR A 607 14.82 25.00 -18.52
C THR A 607 14.79 25.64 -17.13
N ILE A 608 13.67 25.50 -16.39
CA ILE A 608 13.58 25.97 -15.00
C ILE A 608 14.60 25.23 -14.12
N VAL A 609 14.77 23.92 -14.27
CA VAL A 609 15.78 23.14 -13.53
C VAL A 609 17.19 23.65 -13.83
N HIS A 610 17.55 23.86 -15.10
CA HIS A 610 18.86 24.42 -15.49
C HIS A 610 19.13 25.82 -14.92
N GLN A 611 18.10 26.63 -14.69
CA GLN A 611 18.23 28.00 -14.17
C GLN A 611 18.20 28.09 -12.64
N THR A 612 17.61 27.11 -11.95
CA THR A 612 17.30 27.20 -10.50
C THR A 612 18.00 26.16 -9.63
N LYS A 613 18.62 25.13 -10.22
CA LYS A 613 19.30 24.04 -9.51
C LYS A 613 20.75 23.91 -9.98
N ASP A 614 21.67 23.83 -9.03
CA ASP A 614 23.05 23.44 -9.33
C ASP A 614 23.11 21.94 -9.68
N LEU A 615 23.44 21.65 -10.93
CA LEU A 615 23.53 20.29 -11.46
C LEU A 615 24.82 19.56 -11.07
N HIS A 616 25.81 20.25 -10.49
CA HIS A 616 27.00 19.61 -9.93
C HIS A 616 26.71 18.98 -8.56
N THR A 617 25.89 19.63 -7.72
CA THR A 617 25.56 19.15 -6.37
C THR A 617 24.22 18.42 -6.27
N ALA A 618 23.22 18.71 -7.11
CA ALA A 618 21.93 18.00 -7.10
C ALA A 618 22.07 16.50 -7.44
N ASP A 619 21.19 15.67 -6.89
CA ASP A 619 21.01 14.28 -7.32
C ASP A 619 19.80 14.16 -8.26
N TYR A 620 19.86 13.26 -9.25
CA TYR A 620 18.78 13.09 -10.22
C TYR A 620 17.46 12.64 -9.59
N THR A 621 17.50 12.06 -8.37
CA THR A 621 16.31 11.81 -7.54
C THR A 621 15.58 13.11 -7.21
N HIS A 622 16.28 14.16 -6.74
CA HIS A 622 15.69 15.46 -6.44
C HIS A 622 15.20 16.19 -7.70
N LEU A 623 15.81 15.92 -8.86
CA LEU A 623 15.35 16.44 -10.15
C LEU A 623 14.04 15.75 -10.56
N TYR A 624 13.92 14.45 -10.37
CA TYR A 624 12.69 13.69 -10.57
C TYR A 624 11.55 14.16 -9.66
N ASP A 625 11.81 14.39 -8.37
CA ASP A 625 10.79 14.88 -7.43
C ASP A 625 10.22 16.24 -7.88
N PHE A 626 11.08 17.14 -8.37
CA PHE A 626 10.67 18.42 -8.95
C PHE A 626 9.80 18.23 -10.21
N LEU A 627 10.18 17.34 -11.13
CA LEU A 627 9.39 17.08 -12.34
C LEU A 627 8.05 16.42 -12.00
N LYS A 628 8.02 15.50 -11.03
CA LYS A 628 6.79 14.84 -10.55
C LYS A 628 5.82 15.81 -9.88
N TYR A 629 6.32 16.75 -9.08
CA TYR A 629 5.50 17.79 -8.45
C TYR A 629 4.76 18.66 -9.48
N ASN A 630 5.43 18.99 -10.59
CA ASN A 630 4.86 19.84 -11.65
C ASN A 630 4.12 19.05 -12.75
N GLN A 631 3.97 17.73 -12.61
CA GLN A 631 3.33 16.89 -13.63
C GLN A 631 1.88 17.31 -13.92
N LYS A 632 1.14 17.78 -12.92
CA LYS A 632 -0.27 18.21 -13.06
C LYS A 632 -0.45 19.39 -14.03
N GLU A 633 0.44 20.39 -13.98
CA GLU A 633 0.41 21.53 -14.93
C GLU A 633 0.68 21.04 -16.37
N LEU A 634 1.53 20.03 -16.53
CA LEU A 634 1.82 19.47 -17.85
C LEU A 634 0.65 18.66 -18.42
N ASP A 635 -0.03 17.87 -17.59
CA ASP A 635 -1.19 17.07 -18.00
C ASP A 635 -2.39 17.98 -18.35
N GLU A 636 -2.58 19.09 -17.63
CA GLU A 636 -3.56 20.14 -17.96
C GLU A 636 -3.24 20.82 -19.33
N LEU A 637 -1.97 21.19 -19.57
CA LEU A 637 -1.53 21.73 -20.87
C LEU A 637 -1.61 20.73 -22.04
N LYS A 638 -1.49 19.42 -21.77
CA LYS A 638 -1.75 18.35 -22.75
C LYS A 638 -3.24 18.25 -23.07
N ALA A 639 -4.12 18.31 -22.06
CA ALA A 639 -5.57 18.29 -22.23
C ALA A 639 -6.08 19.50 -23.02
N GLU A 640 -5.60 20.72 -22.75
CA GLU A 640 -5.95 21.90 -23.54
C GLU A 640 -5.52 21.79 -25.01
N ARG A 641 -4.34 21.22 -25.27
CA ARG A 641 -3.81 21.08 -26.63
C ARG A 641 -4.61 20.06 -27.43
N LEU A 642 -5.03 18.95 -26.79
CA LEU A 642 -5.95 17.97 -27.37
C LEU A 642 -7.34 18.58 -27.65
N ALA A 643 -7.88 19.37 -26.72
CA ALA A 643 -9.15 20.05 -26.90
C ALA A 643 -9.13 21.06 -28.06
N LYS A 644 -8.00 21.75 -28.29
CA LYS A 644 -7.82 22.68 -29.41
C LYS A 644 -7.63 22.01 -30.78
N ILE A 645 -7.33 20.71 -30.83
CA ILE A 645 -7.18 19.94 -32.08
C ILE A 645 -8.53 19.34 -32.54
N GLN A 646 -9.51 19.22 -31.64
CA GLN A 646 -10.87 18.77 -31.97
C GLN A 646 -11.73 19.94 -32.49
N ASP A 647 -11.58 20.26 -33.78
CA ASP A 647 -12.46 21.20 -34.49
C ASP A 647 -13.89 20.63 -34.64
N PRO A 648 -14.95 21.30 -34.16
CA PRO A 648 -16.34 20.86 -34.33
C PRO A 648 -16.78 20.64 -35.80
N LEU A 649 -16.16 21.32 -36.76
CA LEU A 649 -16.49 21.18 -38.19
C LEU A 649 -16.12 19.80 -38.75
N ALA A 650 -15.08 19.16 -38.22
CA ALA A 650 -14.64 17.84 -38.68
C ALA A 650 -15.65 16.71 -38.35
N LEU A 651 -16.52 16.91 -37.35
CA LEU A 651 -17.54 15.93 -36.97
C LEU A 651 -18.80 15.98 -37.84
N MET A 652 -19.14 17.13 -38.42
CA MET A 652 -20.37 17.25 -39.24
C MET A 652 -20.22 16.61 -40.63
N ALA A 653 -19.02 16.61 -41.21
CA ALA A 653 -18.77 16.05 -42.54
C ALA A 653 -19.04 14.53 -42.67
N ASN A 654 -18.93 13.77 -41.57
CA ASN A 654 -19.08 12.31 -41.57
C ASN A 654 -20.51 11.80 -41.28
N SER A 655 -21.51 12.69 -41.22
CA SER A 655 -22.87 12.34 -40.77
C SER A 655 -23.89 12.00 -41.87
N ASN A 656 -23.56 12.22 -43.15
CA ASN A 656 -24.50 12.08 -44.28
C ASN A 656 -23.99 11.16 -45.40
N ASN A 657 -23.95 9.83 -45.17
CA ASN A 657 -24.20 8.86 -46.25
C ASN A 657 -24.51 7.45 -45.71
N PRO A 658 -25.70 6.86 -45.97
CA PRO A 658 -26.10 5.56 -45.42
C PRO A 658 -25.80 4.35 -46.34
N TYR A 659 -24.80 4.41 -47.21
CA TYR A 659 -24.36 3.27 -48.03
C TYR A 659 -22.86 3.29 -48.35
N ALA A 660 -22.07 2.47 -47.63
CA ALA A 660 -20.88 1.77 -48.13
C ALA A 660 -20.25 0.93 -47.01
N PHE A 661 -19.82 -0.30 -47.30
CA PHE A 661 -18.90 -1.07 -46.46
C PHE A 661 -17.71 -1.55 -47.32
N SER A 662 -16.58 -1.78 -46.65
CA SER A 662 -15.35 -2.46 -47.09
C SER A 662 -14.37 -1.78 -48.07
N ALA A 663 -13.28 -1.26 -47.48
CA ALA A 663 -11.86 -1.41 -47.88
C ALA A 663 -11.36 -0.66 -49.16
N PRO A 664 -10.02 -0.61 -49.43
CA PRO A 664 -9.06 0.18 -48.66
C PRO A 664 -8.12 1.05 -49.55
N ASP A 665 -8.23 2.37 -49.49
CA ASP A 665 -7.26 3.30 -50.09
C ASP A 665 -6.07 3.50 -49.12
N GLN A 666 -4.79 3.35 -49.47
CA GLN A 666 -3.99 3.88 -50.59
C GLN A 666 -3.94 5.42 -50.69
N ASP A 667 -2.72 5.91 -50.92
CA ASP A 667 -2.37 7.33 -50.87
C ASP A 667 -3.18 8.18 -51.87
N GLN A 668 -3.60 9.37 -51.43
CA GLN A 668 -3.57 10.53 -52.31
C GLN A 668 -2.96 11.77 -51.64
N SER A 669 -2.25 12.52 -52.48
CA SER A 669 -1.19 13.42 -52.10
C SER A 669 -1.62 14.88 -52.04
N SER A 670 -1.05 15.60 -51.07
CA SER A 670 -0.59 16.99 -51.15
C SER A 670 -1.29 17.97 -52.11
N LEU A 671 -1.86 19.03 -51.55
CA LEU A 671 -1.67 20.38 -52.09
C LEU A 671 -1.93 21.44 -51.01
N ASN A 672 -0.86 22.10 -50.57
CA ASN A 672 -0.78 23.57 -50.60
C ASN A 672 0.66 24.02 -50.30
N GLN A 673 1.35 24.44 -51.37
CA GLN A 673 2.61 25.14 -51.28
C GLN A 673 2.34 26.62 -51.00
N ASN A 674 3.15 27.24 -50.13
CA ASN A 674 3.55 28.64 -50.27
C ASN A 674 4.78 28.89 -49.38
N TYR A 675 5.95 28.52 -49.90
CA TYR A 675 7.25 29.01 -49.44
C TYR A 675 7.91 29.75 -50.62
N LEU A 676 8.60 30.85 -50.31
CA LEU A 676 9.20 31.76 -51.27
C LEU A 676 10.04 31.05 -52.35
N GLN A 677 9.79 31.41 -53.62
CA GLN A 677 10.60 30.97 -54.75
C GLN A 677 11.99 31.63 -54.72
N GLN A 678 13.00 30.85 -55.12
CA GLN A 678 14.15 31.37 -55.87
C GLN A 678 14.20 30.64 -57.23
N PRO A 679 14.62 31.29 -58.33
CA PRO A 679 14.62 30.68 -59.66
C PRO A 679 15.76 29.65 -59.80
N MET A 680 15.54 28.59 -60.59
CA MET A 680 16.61 27.72 -61.06
C MET A 680 17.16 28.20 -62.41
N THR A 681 18.47 28.12 -62.59
CA THR A 681 19.17 28.41 -63.85
C THR A 681 18.94 27.28 -64.88
N ASN A 682 18.97 27.62 -66.17
CA ASN A 682 18.80 26.64 -67.26
C ASN A 682 19.98 25.64 -67.37
N PRO A 683 19.77 24.42 -67.90
CA PRO A 683 20.76 23.34 -67.82
C PRO A 683 21.92 23.42 -68.83
N GLU A 684 21.83 24.27 -69.85
CA GLU A 684 22.84 24.34 -70.93
C GLU A 684 24.10 25.16 -70.53
N ASP A 685 24.04 25.92 -69.43
CA ASP A 685 25.14 26.77 -68.94
C ASP A 685 26.01 26.12 -67.83
N ILE A 686 25.89 24.80 -67.60
CA ILE A 686 26.60 24.10 -66.51
C ILE A 686 27.82 23.34 -67.05
N THR A 687 29.00 23.94 -66.91
CA THR A 687 30.30 23.36 -67.34
C THR A 687 30.97 22.44 -66.32
N ASP A 688 30.37 22.21 -65.14
CA ASP A 688 30.89 21.28 -64.11
C ASP A 688 30.20 19.90 -64.17
N PRO A 689 30.92 18.81 -64.51
CA PRO A 689 30.38 17.45 -64.51
C PRO A 689 29.86 17.00 -63.14
N THR A 690 30.41 17.53 -62.05
CA THR A 690 30.07 17.14 -60.68
C THR A 690 28.64 17.57 -60.33
N THR A 691 28.23 18.75 -60.78
CA THR A 691 26.88 19.30 -60.57
C THR A 691 25.83 18.51 -61.35
N VAL A 692 26.11 18.16 -62.62
CA VAL A 692 25.24 17.28 -63.43
C VAL A 692 25.10 15.91 -62.79
N MET A 693 26.20 15.30 -62.32
CA MET A 693 26.16 13.98 -61.68
C MET A 693 25.41 13.98 -60.35
N ASN A 694 25.47 15.07 -59.57
CA ASN A 694 24.70 15.23 -58.34
C ASN A 694 23.19 15.40 -58.61
N MET A 695 22.79 16.10 -59.68
CA MET A 695 21.39 16.17 -60.11
C MET A 695 20.88 14.80 -60.59
N ALA A 696 21.67 14.06 -61.38
CA ALA A 696 21.34 12.71 -61.81
C ALA A 696 21.19 11.73 -60.63
N LEU A 697 22.08 11.80 -59.63
CA LEU A 697 21.98 11.02 -58.40
C LEU A 697 20.74 11.41 -57.56
N ALA A 698 20.37 12.68 -57.51
CA ALA A 698 19.15 13.12 -56.82
C ALA A 698 17.87 12.63 -57.52
N LEU A 699 17.85 12.57 -58.85
CA LEU A 699 16.75 12.00 -59.64
C LEU A 699 16.68 10.47 -59.49
N MET A 700 17.81 9.76 -59.53
CA MET A 700 17.87 8.33 -59.25
C MET A 700 17.41 8.00 -57.82
N ALA A 701 17.79 8.80 -56.82
CA ALA A 701 17.35 8.64 -55.44
C ALA A 701 15.84 8.92 -55.24
N LYS A 702 15.22 9.76 -56.07
CA LYS A 702 13.75 9.92 -56.11
C LYS A 702 13.06 8.73 -56.79
N ALA A 703 13.60 8.21 -57.90
CA ALA A 703 13.08 7.02 -58.57
C ALA A 703 13.15 5.76 -57.68
N PHE A 704 14.23 5.60 -56.90
CA PHE A 704 14.41 4.46 -55.99
C PHE A 704 13.43 4.43 -54.80
N LYS A 705 12.75 5.55 -54.48
CA LYS A 705 11.80 5.64 -53.36
C LYS A 705 10.36 5.22 -53.71
N LEU A 706 10.07 4.96 -54.98
CA LEU A 706 8.71 4.69 -55.48
C LEU A 706 8.41 3.21 -55.73
N ASN A 707 9.38 2.29 -55.55
CA ASN A 707 9.33 0.95 -56.15
C ASN A 707 9.55 -0.24 -55.20
N TYR A 708 9.20 -0.13 -53.92
CA TYR A 708 9.08 -1.32 -53.04
C TYR A 708 7.88 -1.24 -52.07
N SER A 709 6.79 -1.90 -52.47
CA SER A 709 5.79 -2.44 -51.53
C SER A 709 6.31 -3.72 -50.86
N THR A 710 5.65 -4.13 -49.78
CA THR A 710 6.02 -5.30 -48.95
C THR A 710 5.95 -6.64 -49.70
N PRO A 711 7.01 -7.47 -49.65
CA PRO A 711 6.93 -8.87 -50.06
C PRO A 711 6.09 -9.70 -49.08
N THR A 712 5.16 -10.48 -49.59
CA THR A 712 4.33 -11.42 -48.82
C THR A 712 5.14 -12.65 -48.38
N ASN A 713 4.81 -13.20 -47.21
CA ASN A 713 5.38 -14.45 -46.71
C ASN A 713 4.92 -15.63 -47.59
N ASN A 714 5.82 -16.16 -48.43
CA ASN A 714 5.69 -17.53 -48.91
C ASN A 714 7.06 -18.14 -49.30
N ASN A 715 7.28 -19.38 -48.84
CA ASN A 715 8.26 -20.37 -49.32
C ASN A 715 9.77 -20.09 -49.27
N GLN A 716 10.46 -20.83 -48.40
CA GLN A 716 11.55 -21.69 -48.88
C GLN A 716 11.22 -23.17 -48.58
N ARG A 717 10.99 -23.95 -49.64
CA ARG A 717 10.82 -25.41 -49.59
C ARG A 717 11.31 -26.03 -50.91
N ILE A 718 12.55 -26.51 -50.92
CA ILE A 718 13.16 -27.36 -51.96
C ILE A 718 14.18 -28.24 -51.22
N SER A 719 14.26 -29.56 -51.34
CA SER A 719 13.40 -30.60 -51.94
C SER A 719 13.56 -31.88 -51.09
N SER A 720 12.64 -32.83 -51.10
CA SER A 720 12.60 -33.88 -52.12
C SER A 720 11.35 -34.76 -51.94
N ASN A 721 10.90 -35.38 -53.03
CA ASN A 721 9.77 -36.30 -53.05
C ASN A 721 9.97 -37.27 -54.23
N PRO A 722 9.78 -38.58 -54.04
CA PRO A 722 9.04 -39.30 -55.06
C PRO A 722 8.00 -40.29 -54.51
N ARG A 723 6.73 -39.96 -54.79
CA ARG A 723 5.66 -40.82 -55.34
C ARG A 723 5.27 -42.17 -54.66
N ASN A 724 3.96 -42.28 -54.50
CA ASN A 724 3.10 -43.47 -54.64
C ASN A 724 3.16 -44.59 -53.60
N ARG A 725 2.11 -44.64 -52.77
CA ARG A 725 1.06 -45.67 -52.90
C ARG A 725 -0.28 -45.20 -52.30
N GLN A 726 -1.36 -45.37 -53.05
CA GLN A 726 -2.73 -45.41 -52.50
C GLN A 726 -2.99 -46.79 -51.89
N ILE A 727 -3.98 -46.92 -50.99
CA ILE A 727 -5.10 -47.89 -51.05
C ILE A 727 -6.03 -47.76 -49.81
N ALA A 728 -7.35 -47.84 -50.06
CA ALA A 728 -8.47 -48.23 -49.19
C ALA A 728 -8.81 -47.48 -47.86
N GLN A 729 -9.94 -46.76 -47.91
CA GLN A 729 -11.05 -46.74 -46.93
C GLN A 729 -11.79 -48.13 -46.92
N PRO A 730 -12.65 -48.54 -45.95
CA PRO A 730 -13.76 -47.70 -45.42
C PRO A 730 -14.28 -47.89 -43.97
N GLY A 731 -14.80 -46.78 -43.42
CA GLY A 731 -16.21 -46.59 -43.00
C GLY A 731 -16.89 -47.41 -41.89
N MET A 732 -17.60 -46.70 -40.99
CA MET A 732 -19.05 -46.92 -40.74
C MET A 732 -19.71 -45.68 -40.10
N ASN A 733 -21.02 -45.52 -40.32
CA ASN A 733 -21.88 -44.37 -39.98
C ASN A 733 -23.16 -44.88 -39.29
N MET A 734 -23.67 -44.19 -38.26
CA MET A 734 -25.10 -44.00 -37.88
C MET A 734 -25.15 -43.02 -36.68
N GLY A 735 -26.16 -42.17 -36.46
CA GLY A 735 -27.34 -41.82 -37.27
C GLY A 735 -28.57 -41.49 -36.41
N GLN A 736 -29.25 -40.35 -36.69
CA GLN A 736 -30.66 -40.00 -36.37
C GLN A 736 -31.06 -39.70 -34.89
N ASP A 737 -32.06 -38.87 -34.55
CA ASP A 737 -32.80 -37.72 -35.11
C ASP A 737 -33.87 -37.31 -34.06
N ARG A 738 -34.29 -36.03 -34.02
CA ARG A 738 -35.61 -35.47 -33.60
C ARG A 738 -36.33 -35.88 -32.29
N GLN A 739 -36.75 -34.87 -31.50
CA GLN A 739 -38.12 -34.33 -31.57
C GLN A 739 -38.32 -32.99 -30.82
N MET A 740 -39.34 -32.22 -31.25
CA MET A 740 -39.81 -30.98 -30.62
C MET A 740 -41.10 -31.25 -29.80
N GLN A 741 -41.35 -30.46 -28.76
CA GLN A 741 -42.72 -30.09 -28.37
C GLN A 741 -42.77 -28.66 -27.85
N MET A 742 -43.91 -28.00 -28.01
CA MET A 742 -44.09 -26.55 -27.90
C MET A 742 -45.49 -26.21 -27.33
N VAL A 743 -45.61 -24.95 -26.89
CA VAL A 743 -46.84 -24.19 -26.57
C VAL A 743 -47.49 -24.42 -25.20
N GLY A 744 -47.63 -23.30 -24.49
CA GLY A 744 -48.46 -23.12 -23.29
C GLY A 744 -48.46 -21.64 -22.87
N GLY A 745 -48.59 -20.72 -23.82
CA GLY A 745 -48.44 -19.28 -23.58
C GLY A 745 -49.74 -18.58 -23.24
N ASN A 746 -49.65 -17.47 -22.51
CA ASN A 746 -50.58 -16.36 -22.63
C ASN A 746 -49.84 -15.04 -22.38
N GLY A 747 -50.17 -14.01 -23.15
CA GLY A 747 -49.47 -12.71 -23.11
C GLY A 747 -50.41 -11.54 -23.37
N ARG A 748 -49.82 -10.39 -23.78
CA ARG A 748 -50.42 -9.04 -23.97
C ARG A 748 -50.49 -8.21 -22.69
N ASN A 749 -50.21 -6.90 -22.68
CA ASN A 749 -49.68 -5.98 -23.72
C ASN A 749 -48.86 -4.87 -23.00
N GLU A 750 -47.64 -4.56 -23.44
CA GLU A 750 -47.29 -3.40 -24.29
C GLU A 750 -47.71 -2.00 -23.77
N SER A 751 -46.73 -1.18 -23.35
CA SER A 751 -46.35 0.04 -24.11
C SER A 751 -45.15 0.81 -23.51
N ARG A 752 -44.03 0.75 -24.25
CA ARG A 752 -42.96 1.75 -24.47
C ARG A 752 -42.91 3.01 -23.57
N GLN A 753 -41.77 3.21 -22.92
CA GLN A 753 -40.81 4.30 -23.25
C GLN A 753 -39.49 4.13 -22.45
N TYR A 754 -38.38 3.87 -23.13
CA TYR A 754 -37.04 4.00 -22.57
C TYR A 754 -36.08 4.58 -23.61
N ALA A 755 -35.47 5.71 -23.28
CA ALA A 755 -34.37 6.32 -24.02
C ALA A 755 -33.35 6.85 -23.01
N TRP A 756 -32.06 6.77 -23.36
CA TRP A 756 -30.88 7.26 -22.63
C TRP A 756 -30.60 6.52 -21.30
N GLN A 757 -29.60 5.61 -21.24
CA GLN A 757 -28.15 5.86 -21.30
C GLN A 757 -27.65 6.93 -20.31
N ASN A 758 -27.11 6.48 -19.18
CA ASN A 758 -25.66 6.61 -18.90
C ASN A 758 -25.28 5.83 -17.64
N VAL A 759 -24.47 4.78 -17.78
CA VAL A 759 -23.94 3.99 -16.66
C VAL A 759 -22.76 4.76 -16.04
N GLY A 760 -23.09 5.69 -15.14
CA GLY A 760 -22.11 6.48 -14.38
C GLY A 760 -21.45 5.65 -13.28
N ASN A 761 -20.14 5.43 -13.42
CA ASN A 761 -19.25 4.80 -12.46
C ASN A 761 -19.45 5.33 -11.00
N PRO A 762 -19.82 4.49 -10.01
CA PRO A 762 -20.10 4.93 -8.63
C PRO A 762 -18.90 5.54 -7.88
N ALA A 763 -17.67 5.41 -8.40
CA ALA A 763 -16.48 5.95 -7.75
C ALA A 763 -16.52 7.48 -7.56
N ARG A 764 -17.15 8.23 -8.49
CA ARG A 764 -17.10 9.70 -8.51
C ARG A 764 -17.88 10.41 -7.39
N TYR A 765 -18.69 9.70 -6.61
CA TYR A 765 -19.42 10.31 -5.48
C TYR A 765 -18.57 10.42 -4.20
N ASN A 766 -17.44 9.70 -4.12
CA ASN A 766 -16.59 9.65 -2.92
C ASN A 766 -15.39 10.62 -2.98
N ASP A 767 -14.95 11.06 -4.15
CA ASP A 767 -13.75 11.91 -4.31
C ASP A 767 -13.97 13.38 -3.89
N VAL A 768 -15.22 13.82 -3.70
CA VAL A 768 -15.57 15.23 -3.40
C VAL A 768 -15.91 15.46 -1.91
N ILE A 769 -15.98 14.41 -1.08
CA ILE A 769 -16.31 14.53 0.36
C ILE A 769 -15.16 14.01 1.23
N GLY A 770 -14.01 14.66 1.11
CA GLY A 770 -12.90 14.50 2.05
C GLY A 770 -13.13 15.24 3.36
N ASN A 771 -14.16 14.89 4.16
CA ASN A 771 -14.32 15.16 5.61
C ASN A 771 -15.69 14.69 6.19
N GLN A 772 -15.69 14.02 7.37
CA GLN A 772 -16.76 13.91 8.41
C GLN A 772 -18.12 13.21 8.03
N VAL A 773 -18.91 12.51 8.88
CA VAL A 773 -18.83 11.79 10.20
C VAL A 773 -19.99 10.72 10.27
N ILE A 774 -20.21 10.03 11.42
CA ILE A 774 -21.50 9.43 11.92
C ILE A 774 -21.91 8.04 11.34
N LEU A 775 -22.40 7.02 12.08
CA LEU A 775 -22.57 6.62 13.51
C LEU A 775 -22.77 5.08 13.55
N ASN A 776 -22.59 4.43 14.71
CA ASN A 776 -23.58 3.45 15.22
C ASN A 776 -23.38 3.10 16.73
N VAL A 777 -24.49 3.13 17.47
CA VAL A 777 -24.78 2.51 18.79
C VAL A 777 -24.03 2.97 20.07
N VAL A 778 -22.73 3.30 20.09
CA VAL A 778 -21.98 3.37 21.37
C VAL A 778 -21.15 4.66 21.61
N GLN A 779 -21.05 5.08 22.89
CA GLN A 779 -20.11 6.09 23.41
C GLN A 779 -19.03 5.44 24.30
N ASN A 780 -17.78 5.94 24.21
CA ASN A 780 -16.67 5.57 25.10
C ASN A 780 -16.50 6.65 26.20
N PRO A 781 -16.38 6.33 27.51
CA PRO A 781 -16.45 7.33 28.59
C PRO A 781 -15.12 7.96 29.01
N ARG A 782 -13.96 7.43 28.58
CA ARG A 782 -12.67 7.75 29.22
C ARG A 782 -12.02 9.05 28.69
N VAL A 783 -12.41 10.17 29.30
CA VAL A 783 -11.52 11.31 29.55
C VAL A 783 -11.74 11.75 31.00
N GLN A 784 -10.83 11.41 31.90
CA GLN A 784 -10.78 11.93 33.27
C GLN A 784 -9.98 13.23 33.27
N ASN A 785 -10.55 14.29 33.84
CA ASN A 785 -9.80 15.51 34.14
C ASN A 785 -8.95 15.27 35.41
N VAL A 786 -7.65 15.08 35.25
CA VAL A 786 -6.69 15.28 36.36
C VAL A 786 -6.36 16.77 36.39
N GLY A 787 -7.14 17.51 37.18
CA GLY A 787 -6.79 18.89 37.53
C GLY A 787 -6.01 18.90 38.84
N ASN A 788 -4.78 19.41 38.82
CA ASN A 788 -4.05 19.80 40.02
C ASN A 788 -3.76 21.31 39.93
N PRO A 789 -4.15 22.14 40.92
CA PRO A 789 -3.88 23.57 40.88
C PRO A 789 -2.46 23.92 41.38
N ASN A 790 -2.01 25.11 40.98
CA ASN A 790 -0.76 25.81 41.36
C ASN A 790 0.51 25.41 40.60
N GLY A 791 1.23 26.42 40.10
CA GLY A 791 2.41 26.27 39.26
C GLY A 791 2.81 27.56 38.55
N LEU A 792 3.30 28.51 39.36
CA LEU A 792 3.98 29.76 39.03
C LEU A 792 4.71 29.83 37.67
N ILE A 793 4.53 30.95 36.97
CA ILE A 793 5.35 31.33 35.80
C ILE A 793 6.73 31.80 36.28
N GLY A 794 7.77 31.06 35.91
CA GLY A 794 9.17 31.45 36.10
C GLY A 794 9.82 31.80 34.76
N VAL A 795 10.20 33.06 34.58
CA VAL A 795 10.99 33.52 33.42
C VAL A 795 12.47 33.24 33.67
N GLN A 796 13.17 32.70 32.68
CA GLN A 796 14.61 32.89 32.58
C GLN A 796 15.00 33.08 31.12
N GLY A 797 15.59 34.23 30.81
CA GLY A 797 16.21 34.50 29.52
C GLY A 797 17.71 34.69 29.69
N ASN A 798 18.44 34.54 28.59
CA ASN A 798 19.43 35.52 28.16
C ASN A 798 19.81 35.21 26.71
N GLY A 799 19.96 36.25 25.90
CA GLY A 799 20.44 36.12 24.52
C GLY A 799 21.92 36.49 24.42
N ASN A 800 22.40 36.61 23.19
CA ASN A 800 23.16 37.80 22.79
C ASN A 800 23.07 38.03 21.27
N GLN A 801 23.08 39.30 20.90
CA GLN A 801 23.02 39.79 19.52
C GLN A 801 24.44 39.95 18.95
N ASN A 802 24.56 40.09 17.62
CA ASN A 802 25.30 41.23 17.02
C ASN A 802 25.04 41.37 15.51
N GLN A 803 23.99 42.14 15.20
CA GLN A 803 23.97 43.39 14.41
C GLN A 803 25.05 43.75 13.34
N ILE A 804 24.53 44.39 12.26
CA ILE A 804 25.15 45.39 11.33
C ILE A 804 26.19 44.85 10.31
N GLY A 805 26.17 45.20 9.01
CA GLY A 805 25.19 45.99 8.23
C GLY A 805 25.70 46.41 6.83
N ASN A 806 24.78 46.92 5.98
CA ASN A 806 24.96 47.49 4.63
C ASN A 806 25.46 46.55 3.49
N GLY A 807 24.93 46.62 2.26
CA GLY A 807 23.77 47.37 1.78
C GLY A 807 23.55 47.28 0.25
N ASN A 808 22.28 47.38 -0.18
CA ASN A 808 21.69 47.90 -1.43
C ASN A 808 22.61 48.22 -2.66
N LEU A 809 22.21 48.06 -3.93
CA LEU A 809 20.91 48.43 -4.52
C LEU A 809 20.71 47.80 -5.93
N VAL A 810 19.47 47.86 -6.43
CA VAL A 810 18.99 47.35 -7.73
C VAL A 810 19.30 48.30 -8.90
N ALA A 811 19.68 47.77 -10.08
CA ALA A 811 19.40 48.41 -11.38
C ALA A 811 19.41 47.39 -12.54
N ALA A 812 18.55 47.58 -13.53
CA ALA A 812 18.53 46.83 -14.79
C ALA A 812 18.58 47.79 -15.98
N ARG A 813 19.32 47.45 -17.05
CA ARG A 813 19.00 47.90 -18.42
C ARG A 813 19.72 47.10 -19.52
N ALA A 814 19.34 47.39 -20.76
CA ALA A 814 19.48 46.55 -21.95
C ALA A 814 20.52 47.07 -22.98
N GLU A 815 20.81 46.21 -23.97
CA GLU A 815 21.27 46.48 -25.36
C GLU A 815 22.49 47.38 -25.66
N GLY A 816 23.34 46.92 -26.60
CA GLY A 816 23.97 47.83 -27.59
C GLY A 816 25.51 47.83 -27.73
N ASN A 817 26.00 47.14 -28.76
CA ASN A 817 27.13 47.49 -29.66
C ASN A 817 28.54 47.92 -29.13
N ALA A 818 29.49 47.00 -29.34
CA ALA A 818 30.76 47.17 -30.07
C ALA A 818 31.71 48.36 -29.81
N ALA A 819 32.88 48.07 -29.20
CA ALA A 819 34.22 48.20 -29.81
C ALA A 819 35.32 47.69 -28.86
N GLY A 820 36.38 47.04 -29.39
CA GLY A 820 37.56 46.61 -28.61
C GLY A 820 38.05 45.21 -28.97
N GLN A 821 39.16 45.12 -29.72
CA GLN A 821 39.72 43.84 -30.16
C GLN A 821 40.55 43.17 -29.05
N ASN A 822 40.27 41.90 -28.78
CA ASN A 822 41.30 40.90 -28.48
C ASN A 822 40.77 39.52 -28.92
N GLY A 823 41.39 38.95 -29.94
CA GLY A 823 40.78 37.87 -30.72
C GLY A 823 41.04 36.47 -30.18
N ASN A 824 40.01 35.83 -29.63
CA ASN A 824 39.92 34.37 -29.60
C ASN A 824 38.92 33.90 -30.67
N GLN A 825 39.45 33.68 -31.87
CA GLN A 825 38.66 33.40 -33.07
C GLN A 825 38.13 31.95 -32.99
N ILE A 826 36.82 31.79 -32.78
CA ILE A 826 36.19 30.49 -32.45
C ILE A 826 36.41 29.47 -33.57
N ARG A 827 37.14 28.38 -33.27
CA ARG A 827 37.38 27.27 -34.21
C ARG A 827 36.28 26.21 -34.09
N CYS A 828 35.54 25.99 -35.17
CA CYS A 828 34.48 24.98 -35.26
C CYS A 828 35.07 23.56 -35.19
N TYR A 829 34.62 22.75 -34.24
CA TYR A 829 35.17 21.40 -34.02
C TYR A 829 34.85 20.42 -35.19
N ASN A 830 33.73 20.61 -35.89
CA ASN A 830 33.28 19.71 -36.96
C ASN A 830 34.10 19.85 -38.27
N CYS A 831 34.62 21.04 -38.57
CA CYS A 831 35.34 21.31 -39.83
C CYS A 831 36.71 22.01 -39.66
N ARG A 832 37.08 22.40 -38.43
CA ARG A 832 38.26 23.24 -38.08
C ARG A 832 38.29 24.64 -38.72
N GLY A 833 37.24 25.05 -39.43
CA GLY A 833 37.04 26.43 -39.86
C GLY A 833 36.87 27.39 -38.69
N ILE A 834 37.14 28.68 -38.90
CA ILE A 834 37.22 29.69 -37.84
C ILE A 834 36.08 30.71 -38.00
N GLY A 835 35.58 31.25 -36.89
CA GLY A 835 34.53 32.30 -36.85
C GLY A 835 33.10 31.80 -36.63
N HIS A 836 32.85 30.51 -36.39
CA HIS A 836 31.50 29.99 -36.17
C HIS A 836 31.44 28.80 -35.19
N TYR A 837 30.28 28.66 -34.52
CA TYR A 837 29.99 27.53 -33.64
C TYR A 837 29.59 26.27 -34.43
N ALA A 838 29.88 25.08 -33.88
CA ALA A 838 29.61 23.80 -34.54
C ALA A 838 28.13 23.57 -34.90
N ARG A 839 27.18 24.13 -34.13
CA ARG A 839 25.74 24.11 -34.42
C ARG A 839 25.33 24.90 -35.68
N ASN A 840 26.18 25.82 -36.13
CA ASN A 840 25.97 26.64 -37.33
C ASN A 840 26.87 26.16 -38.49
N CYS A 841 27.49 24.98 -38.38
CA CYS A 841 28.40 24.46 -39.40
C CYS A 841 27.60 23.77 -40.51
N THR A 842 27.71 24.28 -41.74
CA THR A 842 27.02 23.76 -42.93
C THR A 842 27.79 22.66 -43.67
N ALA A 843 29.02 22.35 -43.25
CA ALA A 843 29.83 21.28 -43.82
C ALA A 843 29.37 19.89 -43.31
N ARG A 844 29.35 18.89 -44.20
CA ARG A 844 28.99 17.50 -43.81
C ARG A 844 29.96 16.95 -42.74
N PRO A 845 29.47 16.36 -41.63
CA PRO A 845 30.33 15.73 -40.63
C PRO A 845 31.12 14.56 -41.22
N ARG A 846 32.37 14.36 -40.79
CA ARG A 846 33.15 13.16 -41.13
C ARG A 846 32.44 11.90 -40.60
N ARG A 847 32.42 10.83 -41.41
CA ARG A 847 32.13 9.48 -40.91
C ARG A 847 33.17 9.11 -39.85
N ARG A 848 32.71 8.58 -38.72
CA ARG A 848 33.56 8.06 -37.64
C ARG A 848 33.90 6.61 -37.98
N ASP A 849 35.12 6.37 -38.43
CA ASP A 849 35.67 5.07 -38.76
C ASP A 849 36.53 4.51 -37.60
N ALA A 850 37.12 3.33 -37.80
CA ALA A 850 37.91 2.65 -36.77
C ALA A 850 39.09 3.50 -36.25
N ALA A 851 39.71 4.31 -37.11
CA ALA A 851 40.82 5.19 -36.75
C ALA A 851 40.39 6.31 -35.77
N TYR A 852 39.17 6.84 -35.91
CA TYR A 852 38.61 7.80 -34.96
C TYR A 852 38.41 7.18 -33.57
N LEU A 853 37.90 5.94 -33.50
CA LEU A 853 37.72 5.20 -32.26
C LEU A 853 39.06 4.88 -31.57
N GLN A 854 40.06 4.45 -32.32
CA GLN A 854 41.40 4.16 -31.81
C GLN A 854 42.09 5.42 -31.25
N THR A 855 41.86 6.58 -31.89
CA THR A 855 42.37 7.88 -31.40
C THR A 855 41.71 8.30 -30.08
N GLN A 856 40.41 8.06 -29.90
CA GLN A 856 39.72 8.39 -28.64
C GLN A 856 40.13 7.46 -27.49
N LEU A 857 40.35 6.17 -27.76
CA LEU A 857 40.87 5.22 -26.76
C LEU A 857 42.28 5.59 -26.29
N LEU A 858 43.15 6.08 -27.18
CA LEU A 858 44.47 6.59 -26.84
C LEU A 858 44.46 7.89 -26.01
N ILE A 859 43.41 8.71 -26.14
CA ILE A 859 43.21 9.91 -25.30
C ILE A 859 42.75 9.49 -23.91
N ALA A 860 41.76 8.59 -23.81
CA ALA A 860 41.28 8.08 -22.52
C ALA A 860 42.39 7.39 -21.71
N HIS A 861 43.25 6.59 -22.36
CA HIS A 861 44.42 6.00 -21.71
C HIS A 861 45.49 7.00 -21.25
N LYS A 862 45.45 8.25 -21.74
CA LYS A 862 46.33 9.34 -21.32
C LYS A 862 45.75 10.21 -20.21
N GLU A 863 44.49 10.02 -19.85
CA GLU A 863 43.79 10.70 -18.76
C GLU A 863 43.69 9.82 -17.50
N GLU A 864 44.02 8.52 -17.61
CA GLU A 864 44.11 7.55 -16.48
C GLU A 864 45.56 7.31 -15.98
N ALA A 865 46.55 8.08 -16.46
CA ALA A 865 47.97 7.99 -16.08
C ALA A 865 48.54 9.35 -15.65
#